data_AF-A0A5J9W5Q0-F1
#
_entry.id   AF-A0A5J9W5Q0-F1
#
_cell.length_a   1.000
_cell.length_b   1.000
_cell.length_c   1.000
_cell.angle_alpha   90.00
_cell.angle_beta   90.00
_cell.angle_gamma   90.00
#
_symmetry.space_group_name_H-M   'P 1'
#
loop_
_entity.id
_entity.type
_entity.pdbx_description
1 polymer ?
#
loop_
_entity_poly.entity_id
_entity_poly.type
_entity_poly.pdbx_seq_one_letter_code
_entity_poly.pdbx_strand_id
1 'polypeptide(L)'
;MAPTVASDAAAGAKQHTGKAVGLAARDASGHLAPLTITRRSTGDDDVAIKILYCGICHSDLHSIKNEWKNTTYPIVPGHEIAGVVTEVGKNVTRFKAGDRVGVGCMVNSCRSCDRCAEGFENHCPGVILTYNSVDPIDGTVTYGGYSSAVVVNQRFVVRFPDAMPLDQGAPLLCAGITVYSPMKYHGLNVPGKHLGVLGLGGLGHVAVKLGKAFGMKVTVISSSPGKRQEALERLGADAFVVSKNADEMKAAMATLDGIINTVSANIPLAPLMGLLKPNGKMIMVGLPEKPLEIPPFDLIMSNKTLAGSCIGGMRDTQEMLDLAAKHGVTADVEVVGADYVNTAMERLAKADVRYRFVIDIGNTLKDTASANTRRVTPEPWTTVPSSILHGRATPRIGRSHTNVRPAGTRLRTLQGERNKDVRSCPEVTAYPARTAAIKSPSPARFVAPQTQHITPPSISISALQRAHRPILGQSLGVDRSMAPTAEATKQHTSKAVGLGALDASGHLAPLTITRSIKNEWNNAMYPMIPGHEIAGEVTEVGKNVTRFKSGDRVGVGCMVNSCQSCDRCTEGFENHCAGIIFTYNSVDCIDGTVTYGGYSSAVVVHERFVVRFPDAMPLDQGAPLLCAGITVYSPMKYHGLNVPGKHVGVLGLGGLGHVAVKFAKAFGMKVTVISSSPGKKQEALERLGADAFVAVMATLDGIINTVSANIPLGPLMGLLKPNGKMIMVGLPEKPLEIPPFNLIMGNKTLAGSCIGGMRDTQEMLDLAAKHGVTADVEVVGADYVNTAMERLAKADVRYRFVIDIGNTLKDTASA
;
A
#
# COMPACT_ATOMS: atom_id res chain seq x y z
N MET A 1 25.18 6.18 18.14
CA MET A 1 26.09 6.84 19.11
C MET A 1 25.54 8.23 19.35
N ALA A 2 25.17 8.55 20.59
CA ALA A 2 24.69 9.89 20.95
C ALA A 2 25.90 10.81 21.14
N PRO A 3 25.93 12.02 20.54
CA PRO A 3 26.97 12.98 20.86
C PRO A 3 26.62 13.67 22.19
N THR A 4 27.57 13.65 23.11
CA THR A 4 27.61 14.49 24.31
C THR A 4 27.71 15.95 23.88
N VAL A 5 26.67 16.74 24.13
CA VAL A 5 26.71 18.20 23.95
C VAL A 5 27.16 18.81 25.25
N ALA A 6 28.37 19.38 25.25
CA ALA A 6 28.89 20.20 26.32
C ALA A 6 28.02 21.44 26.52
N SER A 7 27.82 21.81 27.78
CA SER A 7 27.10 22.99 28.23
C SER A 7 27.89 24.25 27.89
N ASP A 8 27.41 25.04 26.92
CA ASP A 8 27.65 26.48 26.84
C ASP A 8 26.66 27.09 25.83
N ALA A 9 25.47 27.47 26.31
CA ALA A 9 24.52 28.28 25.56
C ALA A 9 23.57 29.03 26.51
N ALA A 10 24.12 29.92 27.34
CA ALA A 10 23.35 30.99 27.97
C ALA A 10 23.45 32.25 27.09
N ALA A 11 22.76 32.24 25.94
CA ALA A 11 22.62 33.40 25.07
C ALA A 11 21.18 33.51 24.55
N GLY A 12 20.40 34.40 25.15
CA GLY A 12 19.15 34.94 24.59
C GLY A 12 17.89 34.07 24.70
N ALA A 13 17.44 33.73 25.92
CA ALA A 13 16.11 33.13 26.10
C ALA A 13 15.02 34.13 25.69
N LYS A 14 14.36 33.90 24.55
CA LYS A 14 13.14 34.64 24.16
C LYS A 14 12.07 34.44 25.24
N GLN A 15 11.42 35.52 25.68
CA GLN A 15 10.46 35.45 26.78
C GLN A 15 9.21 34.64 26.41
N HIS A 16 8.95 33.57 27.17
CA HIS A 16 7.68 32.85 27.20
C HIS A 16 6.74 33.56 28.18
N THR A 17 5.74 34.26 27.66
CA THR A 17 4.84 35.11 28.47
C THR A 17 3.41 34.58 28.55
N GLY A 18 3.01 33.69 27.63
CA GLY A 18 1.66 33.12 27.60
C GLY A 18 1.52 31.98 28.60
N LYS A 19 0.81 32.19 29.71
CA LYS A 19 0.40 31.09 30.60
C LYS A 19 -0.76 30.33 29.96
N ALA A 20 -0.70 29.01 29.98
CA ALA A 20 -1.81 28.15 29.60
C ALA A 20 -1.94 27.00 30.61
N VAL A 21 -3.14 26.45 30.75
CA VAL A 21 -3.37 25.19 31.46
C VAL A 21 -3.49 24.06 30.44
N GLY A 22 -2.90 22.90 30.73
CA GLY A 22 -3.08 21.67 29.96
C GLY A 22 -3.16 20.43 30.83
N LEU A 23 -3.52 19.30 30.23
CA LEU A 23 -3.55 17.98 30.86
C LEU A 23 -2.27 17.26 30.48
N ALA A 24 -1.46 16.91 31.49
CA ALA A 24 -0.15 16.33 31.28
C ALA A 24 -0.01 14.99 31.99
N ALA A 25 0.72 14.07 31.37
CA ALA A 25 1.29 12.91 32.04
C ALA A 25 2.69 13.28 32.56
N ARG A 26 3.06 12.74 33.72
CA ARG A 26 4.36 12.99 34.36
C ARG A 26 5.28 11.78 34.33
N ASP A 27 4.74 10.61 33.99
CA ASP A 27 5.44 9.34 33.90
C ASP A 27 4.65 8.36 33.01
N ALA A 28 5.20 7.16 32.83
CA ALA A 28 4.67 6.13 31.94
C ALA A 28 3.39 5.44 32.46
N SER A 29 2.85 5.81 33.63
CA SER A 29 1.47 5.42 33.97
C SER A 29 0.46 6.00 32.97
N GLY A 30 0.83 7.13 32.35
CA GLY A 30 -0.02 7.86 31.42
C GLY A 30 -1.18 8.59 32.10
N HIS A 31 -1.20 8.71 33.43
CA HIS A 31 -2.25 9.44 34.12
C HIS A 31 -2.17 10.94 33.79
N LEU A 32 -3.25 11.47 33.23
CA LEU A 32 -3.36 12.87 32.82
C LEU A 32 -3.95 13.72 33.94
N ALA A 33 -3.23 14.77 34.35
CA ALA A 33 -3.68 15.74 35.34
C ALA A 33 -3.37 17.18 34.91
N PRO A 34 -4.09 18.20 35.42
CA PRO A 34 -3.81 19.59 35.11
C PRO A 34 -2.36 20.01 35.42
N LEU A 35 -1.77 20.77 34.50
CA LEU A 35 -0.44 21.35 34.58
C LEU A 35 -0.48 22.77 33.99
N THR A 36 0.02 23.75 34.72
CA THR A 36 0.30 25.07 34.16
C THR A 36 1.55 24.98 33.29
N ILE A 37 1.41 25.36 32.02
CA ILE A 37 2.49 25.39 31.03
C ILE A 37 2.71 26.83 30.56
N THR A 38 3.87 27.06 29.94
CA THR A 38 4.20 28.34 29.32
C THR A 38 4.29 28.17 27.80
N ARG A 39 3.68 29.09 27.06
CA ARG A 39 3.76 29.21 25.61
C ARG A 39 4.70 30.35 25.26
N ARG A 40 5.40 30.24 24.13
CA ARG A 40 6.16 31.36 23.57
C ARG A 40 5.23 32.54 23.26
N SER A 41 5.78 33.74 23.23
CA SER A 41 5.08 34.91 22.68
C SER A 41 4.79 34.71 21.19
N THR A 42 3.73 35.37 20.69
CA THR A 42 3.35 35.33 19.28
C THR A 42 4.43 35.99 18.42
N GLY A 43 5.30 35.19 17.81
CA GLY A 43 6.34 35.68 16.90
C GLY A 43 5.78 36.25 15.60
N ASP A 44 6.62 36.90 14.80
CA ASP A 44 6.22 37.62 13.59
C ASP A 44 5.46 36.76 12.57
N ASP A 45 5.75 35.46 12.49
CA ASP A 45 5.12 34.50 11.58
C ASP A 45 4.16 33.53 12.29
N ASP A 46 3.88 33.74 13.57
CA ASP A 46 3.08 32.84 14.40
C ASP A 46 1.60 33.26 14.45
N VAL A 47 0.77 32.26 14.74
CA VAL A 47 -0.66 32.39 15.02
C VAL A 47 -0.90 31.86 16.41
N ALA A 48 -1.46 32.68 17.31
CA ALA A 48 -1.94 32.23 18.61
C ALA A 48 -3.40 31.78 18.50
N ILE A 49 -3.70 30.63 19.08
CA ILE A 49 -4.97 29.93 18.90
C ILE A 49 -5.53 29.57 20.28
N LYS A 50 -6.76 30.00 20.54
CA LYS A 50 -7.58 29.45 21.62
C LYS A 50 -8.11 28.10 21.17
N ILE A 51 -7.77 27.05 21.91
CA ILE A 51 -8.20 25.68 21.57
C ILE A 51 -9.64 25.49 22.05
N LEU A 52 -10.50 24.99 21.16
CA LEU A 52 -11.89 24.65 21.49
C LEU A 52 -12.08 23.15 21.59
N TYR A 53 -11.52 22.40 20.65
CA TYR A 53 -11.62 20.95 20.60
C TYR A 53 -10.26 20.32 20.32
N CYS A 54 -10.01 19.16 20.92
CA CYS A 54 -8.87 18.32 20.54
C CYS A 54 -9.28 16.86 20.44
N GLY A 55 -9.04 16.22 19.30
CA GLY A 55 -9.27 14.79 19.12
C GLY A 55 -8.29 13.92 19.91
N ILE A 56 -8.75 12.74 20.34
CA ILE A 56 -7.91 11.72 20.98
C ILE A 56 -7.55 10.65 19.95
N CYS A 57 -6.25 10.46 19.75
CA CYS A 57 -5.68 9.47 18.85
C CYS A 57 -4.87 8.41 19.62
N HIS A 58 -4.68 7.24 19.02
CA HIS A 58 -3.85 6.19 19.63
C HIS A 58 -2.40 6.65 19.84
N SER A 59 -1.89 7.54 18.98
CA SER A 59 -0.55 8.12 19.16
C SER A 59 -0.42 8.88 20.47
N ASP A 60 -1.50 9.52 20.97
CA ASP A 60 -1.49 10.18 22.28
C ASP A 60 -1.33 9.14 23.40
N LEU A 61 -2.07 8.03 23.33
CA LEU A 61 -1.99 6.91 24.27
C LEU A 61 -0.59 6.26 24.28
N HIS A 62 -0.04 5.96 23.10
CA HIS A 62 1.32 5.39 22.98
C HIS A 62 2.38 6.31 23.59
N SER A 63 2.22 7.63 23.42
CA SER A 63 3.17 8.62 23.91
C SER A 63 3.09 8.76 25.44
N ILE A 64 1.90 8.93 26.02
CA ILE A 64 1.78 9.09 27.48
C ILE A 64 2.16 7.82 28.26
N LYS A 65 2.18 6.66 27.61
CA LYS A 65 2.66 5.38 28.18
C LYS A 65 4.11 5.05 27.82
N ASN A 66 4.79 5.92 27.06
CA ASN A 66 6.16 5.73 26.57
C ASN A 66 6.38 4.40 25.84
N GLU A 67 5.40 3.91 25.08
CA GLU A 67 5.48 2.62 24.39
C GLU A 67 6.53 2.63 23.27
N TRP A 68 6.81 3.81 22.70
CA TRP A 68 7.89 4.03 21.74
C TRP A 68 9.25 4.38 22.37
N LYS A 69 9.34 4.40 23.71
CA LYS A 69 10.58 4.61 24.47
C LYS A 69 11.32 5.92 24.14
N ASN A 70 10.58 6.97 23.79
CA ASN A 70 11.11 8.27 23.37
C ASN A 70 10.36 9.47 24.00
N THR A 71 9.56 9.24 25.04
CA THR A 71 8.75 10.30 25.67
C THR A 71 9.58 11.12 26.65
N THR A 72 9.46 12.44 26.54
CA THR A 72 10.01 13.42 27.48
C THR A 72 8.87 13.94 28.37
N TYR A 73 8.97 13.67 29.67
CA TYR A 73 7.98 14.11 30.66
C TYR A 73 8.39 15.45 31.30
N PRO A 74 7.42 16.30 31.72
CA PRO A 74 5.98 16.13 31.52
C PRO A 74 5.60 16.26 30.04
N ILE A 75 4.58 15.52 29.61
CA ILE A 75 4.06 15.53 28.24
C ILE A 75 2.61 15.98 28.25
N VAL A 76 2.28 16.97 27.42
CA VAL A 76 0.90 17.36 27.09
C VAL A 76 0.63 16.84 25.67
N PRO A 77 -0.20 15.81 25.50
CA PRO A 77 -0.48 15.24 24.18
C PRO A 77 -1.55 16.06 23.42
N GLY A 78 -2.03 15.51 22.30
CA GLY A 78 -3.05 16.11 21.43
C GLY A 78 -2.46 16.75 20.19
N HIS A 79 -2.86 16.26 19.02
CA HIS A 79 -2.40 16.71 17.71
C HIS A 79 -3.51 16.76 16.65
N GLU A 80 -4.75 16.80 17.12
CA GLU A 80 -5.97 16.96 16.33
C GLU A 80 -6.67 18.22 16.84
N ILE A 81 -6.05 19.39 16.66
CA ILE A 81 -6.41 20.63 17.35
C ILE A 81 -7.35 21.46 16.48
N ALA A 82 -8.52 21.86 17.00
CA ALA A 82 -9.42 22.81 16.37
C ALA A 82 -9.74 23.97 17.31
N GLY A 83 -9.69 25.20 16.78
CA GLY A 83 -9.81 26.39 17.60
C GLY A 83 -10.06 27.67 16.80
N VAL A 84 -9.85 28.79 17.49
CA VAL A 84 -10.05 30.13 16.94
C VAL A 84 -8.80 30.97 17.15
N VAL A 85 -8.39 31.70 16.11
CA VAL A 85 -7.25 32.61 16.18
C VAL A 85 -7.55 33.74 17.17
N THR A 86 -6.65 33.99 18.10
CA THR A 86 -6.72 35.11 19.05
C THR A 86 -5.76 36.24 18.70
N GLU A 87 -4.60 35.91 18.14
CA GLU A 87 -3.54 36.86 17.79
C GLU A 87 -2.77 36.33 16.57
N VAL A 88 -2.23 37.24 15.76
CA VAL A 88 -1.38 36.91 14.62
C VAL A 88 -0.14 37.79 14.62
N GLY A 89 0.99 37.21 14.23
CA GLY A 89 2.23 37.95 14.02
C GLY A 89 2.15 38.89 12.82
N LYS A 90 3.04 39.88 12.78
CA LYS A 90 3.01 40.96 11.77
C LYS A 90 3.21 40.50 10.31
N ASN A 91 3.81 39.33 10.09
CA ASN A 91 4.03 38.75 8.75
C ASN A 91 2.90 37.77 8.35
N VAL A 92 1.92 37.54 9.22
CA VAL A 92 0.81 36.64 8.94
C VAL A 92 -0.22 37.32 8.05
N THR A 93 -0.42 36.75 6.87
CA THR A 93 -1.39 37.26 5.86
C THR A 93 -2.53 36.29 5.60
N ARG A 94 -2.36 35.01 5.97
CA ARG A 94 -3.33 33.93 5.71
C ARG A 94 -4.47 33.86 6.72
N PHE A 95 -4.31 34.49 7.88
CA PHE A 95 -5.22 34.39 9.02
C PHE A 95 -5.38 35.73 9.72
N LYS A 96 -6.51 35.89 10.42
CA LYS A 96 -6.81 37.01 11.32
C LYS A 96 -7.52 36.51 12.57
N ALA A 97 -7.53 37.32 13.63
CA ALA A 97 -8.29 37.03 14.84
C ALA A 97 -9.78 36.72 14.51
N GLY A 98 -10.33 35.71 15.17
CA GLY A 98 -11.67 35.19 14.92
C GLY A 98 -11.75 34.09 13.85
N ASP A 99 -10.69 33.86 13.07
CA ASP A 99 -10.67 32.77 12.08
C ASP A 99 -10.73 31.39 12.77
N ARG A 100 -11.49 30.47 12.17
CA ARG A 100 -11.58 29.07 12.57
C ARG A 100 -10.43 28.29 11.93
N VAL A 101 -9.60 27.68 12.77
CA VAL A 101 -8.35 27.05 12.34
C VAL A 101 -8.11 25.71 13.01
N GLY A 102 -7.21 24.93 12.41
CA GLY A 102 -6.70 23.71 13.02
C GLY A 102 -5.20 23.52 12.87
N VAL A 103 -4.67 22.64 13.72
CA VAL A 103 -3.26 22.23 13.76
C VAL A 103 -3.22 20.71 13.87
N GLY A 104 -2.49 20.08 12.94
CA GLY A 104 -2.33 18.63 12.88
C GLY A 104 -1.11 18.14 13.66
N CYS A 105 -0.40 17.17 13.11
CA CYS A 105 0.73 16.47 13.73
C CYS A 105 2.07 17.22 13.71
N MET A 106 2.15 18.35 13.01
CA MET A 106 3.39 19.09 12.80
C MET A 106 3.18 20.58 13.10
N VAL A 107 4.20 21.21 13.66
CA VAL A 107 4.21 22.65 13.96
C VAL A 107 5.37 23.39 13.30
N ASN A 108 6.38 22.67 12.80
CA ASN A 108 7.49 23.25 12.06
C ASN A 108 8.23 22.24 11.15
N SER A 109 9.11 22.74 10.28
CA SER A 109 10.06 21.95 9.48
C SER A 109 11.30 22.79 9.12
N CYS A 110 12.29 22.24 8.40
CA CYS A 110 13.44 23.01 7.94
C CYS A 110 13.12 24.03 6.82
N ARG A 111 12.01 23.83 6.09
CA ARG A 111 11.51 24.70 5.00
C ARG A 111 12.40 24.85 3.76
N SER A 112 13.60 24.27 3.76
CA SER A 112 14.61 24.47 2.71
C SER A 112 15.00 23.20 1.96
N CYS A 113 14.55 22.02 2.41
CA CYS A 113 14.83 20.76 1.70
C CYS A 113 13.79 20.47 0.61
N ASP A 114 14.16 19.62 -0.35
CA ASP A 114 13.30 19.22 -1.47
C ASP A 114 11.91 18.75 -1.02
N ARG A 115 11.84 18.01 0.10
CA ARG A 115 10.56 17.53 0.67
C ARG A 115 9.65 18.68 1.09
N CYS A 116 10.22 19.71 1.71
CA CYS A 116 9.44 20.91 2.07
C CYS A 116 9.01 21.69 0.83
N ALA A 117 9.88 21.78 -0.18
CA ALA A 117 9.57 22.46 -1.44
C ALA A 117 8.44 21.76 -2.22
N GLU A 118 8.41 20.42 -2.18
CA GLU A 118 7.38 19.59 -2.82
C GLU A 118 6.06 19.53 -2.05
N GLY A 119 6.01 20.05 -0.81
CA GLY A 119 4.82 20.01 0.05
C GLY A 119 4.67 18.72 0.84
N PHE A 120 5.77 18.02 1.12
CA PHE A 120 5.89 16.85 1.98
C PHE A 120 6.64 17.18 3.28
N GLU A 121 6.22 18.22 4.00
CA GLU A 121 6.85 18.63 5.26
C GLU A 121 6.88 17.51 6.30
N ASN A 122 5.92 16.57 6.22
CA ASN A 122 5.82 15.37 7.04
C ASN A 122 6.99 14.40 6.89
N HIS A 123 7.70 14.46 5.77
CA HIS A 123 8.90 13.68 5.57
C HIS A 123 10.16 14.52 5.76
N CYS A 124 10.10 15.78 6.19
CA CYS A 124 11.29 16.58 6.45
C CYS A 124 12.18 15.93 7.52
N PRO A 125 13.50 15.80 7.32
CA PRO A 125 14.41 15.32 8.38
C PRO A 125 14.41 16.19 9.64
N GLY A 126 14.07 17.47 9.50
CA GLY A 126 13.92 18.44 10.58
C GLY A 126 12.46 18.80 10.88
N VAL A 127 11.52 17.86 10.68
CA VAL A 127 10.12 18.05 11.08
C VAL A 127 10.01 18.17 12.61
N ILE A 128 9.19 19.10 13.08
CA ILE A 128 8.90 19.28 14.51
C ILE A 128 7.44 18.89 14.74
N LEU A 129 7.22 17.88 15.58
CA LEU A 129 5.88 17.38 15.89
C LEU A 129 5.18 18.30 16.88
N THR A 130 3.85 18.24 16.90
CA THR A 130 3.00 19.10 17.72
C THR A 130 3.19 18.93 19.23
N TYR A 131 3.69 17.77 19.65
CA TYR A 131 4.11 17.53 21.03
C TYR A 131 5.32 16.59 21.08
N ASN A 132 6.01 16.55 22.23
CA ASN A 132 7.16 15.67 22.49
C ASN A 132 8.37 15.86 21.54
N SER A 133 8.46 16.99 20.86
CA SER A 133 9.64 17.43 20.09
C SER A 133 10.30 18.63 20.76
N VAL A 134 11.58 18.87 20.48
CA VAL A 134 12.27 20.11 20.88
C VAL A 134 12.14 21.10 19.72
N ASP A 135 11.56 22.28 19.97
CA ASP A 135 11.48 23.34 18.97
C ASP A 135 12.82 24.10 18.91
N PRO A 136 13.57 24.05 17.79
CA PRO A 136 14.85 24.75 17.68
C PRO A 136 14.72 26.28 17.74
N ILE A 137 13.50 26.84 17.65
CA ILE A 137 13.27 28.29 17.76
C ILE A 137 13.62 28.82 19.16
N ASP A 138 13.31 28.07 20.21
CA ASP A 138 13.49 28.48 21.61
C ASP A 138 14.06 27.38 22.53
N GLY A 139 14.33 26.19 21.99
CA GLY A 139 14.87 25.04 22.72
C GLY A 139 13.87 24.36 23.65
N THR A 140 12.60 24.77 23.64
CA THR A 140 11.57 24.19 24.52
C THR A 140 10.93 22.94 23.95
N VAL A 141 10.38 22.10 24.82
CA VAL A 141 9.58 20.94 24.41
C VAL A 141 8.20 21.42 23.97
N THR A 142 7.76 20.97 22.79
CA THR A 142 6.43 21.23 22.27
C THR A 142 5.35 20.55 23.13
N TYR A 143 4.32 21.30 23.50
CA TYR A 143 3.12 20.81 24.20
C TYR A 143 1.90 20.83 23.28
N GLY A 144 1.12 19.75 23.28
CA GLY A 144 0.03 19.53 22.36
C GLY A 144 -1.29 20.22 22.72
N GLY A 145 -2.35 19.74 22.09
CA GLY A 145 -3.69 20.31 22.09
C GLY A 145 -4.55 20.01 23.30
N TYR A 146 -4.10 19.17 24.25
CA TYR A 146 -4.81 18.99 25.52
C TYR A 146 -4.53 20.17 26.46
N SER A 147 -4.65 21.39 25.93
CA SER A 147 -4.35 22.63 26.61
C SER A 147 -5.24 23.75 26.10
N SER A 148 -5.37 24.81 26.89
CA SER A 148 -6.24 25.96 26.62
C SER A 148 -5.83 26.80 25.40
N ALA A 149 -4.54 26.81 25.05
CA ALA A 149 -4.01 27.61 23.96
C ALA A 149 -2.73 27.00 23.34
N VAL A 150 -2.48 27.32 22.07
CA VAL A 150 -1.26 26.97 21.34
C VAL A 150 -0.81 28.12 20.44
N VAL A 151 0.50 28.23 20.21
CA VAL A 151 1.11 29.20 19.28
C VAL A 151 1.87 28.42 18.22
N VAL A 152 1.55 28.63 16.95
CA VAL A 152 2.07 27.83 15.83
C VAL A 152 2.41 28.72 14.66
N ASN A 153 3.47 28.39 13.93
CA ASN A 153 3.82 29.12 12.72
C ASN A 153 2.71 29.00 11.66
N GLN A 154 2.34 30.11 11.00
CA GLN A 154 1.22 30.15 10.06
C GLN A 154 1.28 29.09 8.95
N ARG A 155 2.47 28.60 8.56
CA ARG A 155 2.62 27.53 7.55
C ARG A 155 1.97 26.21 8.00
N PHE A 156 1.92 25.94 9.30
CA PHE A 156 1.43 24.70 9.89
C PHE A 156 0.00 24.82 10.46
N VAL A 157 -0.68 25.91 10.12
CA VAL A 157 -2.08 26.14 10.45
C VAL A 157 -2.93 25.96 9.18
N VAL A 158 -4.05 25.25 9.32
CA VAL A 158 -5.05 25.08 8.26
C VAL A 158 -6.33 25.83 8.62
N ARG A 159 -7.07 26.28 7.60
CA ARG A 159 -8.37 26.92 7.76
C ARG A 159 -9.46 25.86 7.80
N PHE A 160 -10.36 25.95 8.76
CA PHE A 160 -11.57 25.13 8.75
C PHE A 160 -12.62 25.78 7.86
N PRO A 161 -13.20 25.04 6.89
CA PRO A 161 -14.33 25.54 6.12
C PRO A 161 -15.54 25.83 7.03
N ASP A 162 -16.29 26.89 6.74
CA ASP A 162 -17.39 27.33 7.60
C ASP A 162 -18.46 26.25 7.82
N ALA A 163 -18.74 25.46 6.78
CA ALA A 163 -19.71 24.37 6.81
C ALA A 163 -19.30 23.16 7.67
N MET A 164 -18.04 23.06 8.11
CA MET A 164 -17.54 21.90 8.86
C MET A 164 -17.57 22.18 10.37
N PRO A 165 -18.27 21.38 11.19
CA PRO A 165 -18.19 21.48 12.65
C PRO A 165 -16.75 21.24 13.17
N LEU A 166 -16.29 22.06 14.13
CA LEU A 166 -14.91 21.97 14.63
C LEU A 166 -14.62 20.66 15.36
N ASP A 167 -15.56 20.22 16.19
CA ASP A 167 -15.51 18.96 16.94
C ASP A 167 -15.38 17.77 15.98
N GLN A 168 -16.23 17.69 14.94
CA GLN A 168 -16.22 16.56 14.01
C GLN A 168 -15.10 16.63 12.97
N GLY A 169 -14.57 17.83 12.68
CA GLY A 169 -13.45 18.01 11.76
C GLY A 169 -12.09 17.87 12.42
N ALA A 170 -11.97 18.06 13.75
CA ALA A 170 -10.70 17.91 14.48
C ALA A 170 -9.99 16.58 14.20
N PRO A 171 -10.66 15.40 14.21
CA PRO A 171 -9.99 14.13 13.91
C PRO A 171 -9.48 14.00 12.46
N LEU A 172 -9.97 14.83 11.53
CA LEU A 172 -9.49 14.80 10.14
C LEU A 172 -8.04 15.28 10.03
N LEU A 173 -7.57 16.10 10.97
CA LEU A 173 -6.20 16.64 11.02
C LEU A 173 -5.13 15.57 11.27
N CYS A 174 -5.52 14.35 11.65
CA CYS A 174 -4.64 13.19 11.70
C CYS A 174 -5.25 11.97 10.99
N ALA A 175 -6.42 11.44 11.41
CA ALA A 175 -7.03 10.28 10.73
C ALA A 175 -7.33 10.59 9.26
N GLY A 176 -7.97 11.73 9.00
CA GLY A 176 -8.39 12.13 7.67
C GLY A 176 -7.21 12.23 6.72
N ILE A 177 -6.20 13.04 7.09
CA ILE A 177 -5.03 13.21 6.24
C ILE A 177 -4.23 11.91 6.07
N THR A 178 -4.14 11.07 7.12
CA THR A 178 -3.40 9.79 7.08
C THR A 178 -3.99 8.82 6.06
N VAL A 179 -5.30 8.85 5.81
CA VAL A 179 -5.93 8.00 4.79
C VAL A 179 -6.12 8.72 3.45
N TYR A 180 -6.33 10.04 3.46
CA TYR A 180 -6.47 10.85 2.25
C TYR A 180 -5.16 10.93 1.44
N SER A 181 -4.05 11.24 2.10
CA SER A 181 -2.73 11.38 1.48
C SER A 181 -2.35 10.14 0.64
N PRO A 182 -2.37 8.91 1.19
CA PRO A 182 -2.07 7.72 0.39
C PRO A 182 -3.13 7.42 -0.67
N MET A 183 -4.41 7.73 -0.43
CA MET A 183 -5.45 7.56 -1.45
C MET A 183 -5.15 8.41 -2.68
N LYS A 184 -4.81 9.69 -2.48
CA LYS A 184 -4.41 10.61 -3.55
C LYS A 184 -3.09 10.17 -4.19
N TYR A 185 -2.05 9.95 -3.39
CA TYR A 185 -0.70 9.63 -3.87
C TYR A 185 -0.63 8.33 -4.69
N HIS A 186 -1.40 7.32 -4.32
CA HIS A 186 -1.43 6.03 -5.02
C HIS A 186 -2.53 5.92 -6.10
N GLY A 187 -3.28 6.99 -6.38
CA GLY A 187 -4.36 6.99 -7.38
C GLY A 187 -5.56 6.12 -6.99
N LEU A 188 -5.82 6.01 -5.70
CA LEU A 188 -7.00 5.38 -5.08
C LEU A 188 -8.02 6.47 -4.69
N ASN A 189 -8.29 7.37 -5.62
CA ASN A 189 -9.22 8.49 -5.51
C ASN A 189 -9.99 8.73 -6.82
N VAL A 190 -10.04 7.71 -7.68
CA VAL A 190 -10.67 7.77 -9.01
C VAL A 190 -12.07 7.12 -8.92
N PRO A 191 -13.13 7.81 -9.35
CA PRO A 191 -14.48 7.24 -9.37
C PRO A 191 -14.53 5.89 -10.11
N GLY A 192 -15.33 4.97 -9.61
CA GLY A 192 -15.49 3.62 -10.18
C GLY A 192 -14.43 2.59 -9.78
N LYS A 193 -13.27 3.01 -9.23
CA LYS A 193 -12.32 2.07 -8.61
C LYS A 193 -12.90 1.41 -7.36
N HIS A 194 -12.39 0.23 -7.03
CA HIS A 194 -12.81 -0.57 -5.88
C HIS A 194 -11.76 -0.55 -4.76
N LEU A 195 -12.10 0.13 -3.67
CA LEU A 195 -11.29 0.27 -2.47
C LEU A 195 -11.64 -0.78 -1.41
N GLY A 196 -10.63 -1.45 -0.86
CA GLY A 196 -10.72 -2.16 0.41
C GLY A 196 -10.32 -1.27 1.58
N VAL A 197 -11.07 -1.32 2.67
CA VAL A 197 -10.67 -0.71 3.95
C VAL A 197 -10.54 -1.83 4.98
N LEU A 198 -9.29 -2.13 5.36
CA LEU A 198 -8.99 -3.21 6.29
C LEU A 198 -8.86 -2.64 7.71
N GLY A 199 -9.81 -3.04 8.57
CA GLY A 199 -9.97 -2.48 9.90
C GLY A 199 -10.98 -1.34 9.92
N LEU A 200 -11.84 -1.31 10.95
CA LEU A 200 -12.89 -0.31 11.10
C LEU A 200 -12.82 0.30 12.50
N GLY A 201 -11.95 1.30 12.62
CA GLY A 201 -11.73 2.11 13.81
C GLY A 201 -11.58 3.59 13.43
N GLY A 202 -10.75 4.33 14.18
CA GLY A 202 -10.55 5.77 13.95
C GLY A 202 -10.10 6.15 12.54
N LEU A 203 -9.16 5.41 11.93
CA LEU A 203 -8.74 5.66 10.54
C LEU A 203 -9.71 5.02 9.54
N GLY A 204 -10.11 3.77 9.79
CA GLY A 204 -10.95 2.99 8.87
C GLY A 204 -12.29 3.65 8.56
N HIS A 205 -12.99 4.20 9.56
CA HIS A 205 -14.29 4.84 9.30
C HIS A 205 -14.15 6.10 8.43
N VAL A 206 -13.07 6.88 8.60
CA VAL A 206 -12.79 8.05 7.74
C VAL A 206 -12.38 7.61 6.34
N ALA A 207 -11.61 6.53 6.20
CA ALA A 207 -11.25 5.97 4.91
C ALA A 207 -12.49 5.52 4.11
N VAL A 208 -13.49 4.93 4.77
CA VAL A 208 -14.77 4.59 4.12
C VAL A 208 -15.43 5.86 3.60
N LYS A 209 -15.62 6.88 4.45
CA LYS A 209 -16.29 8.13 4.06
C LYS A 209 -15.57 8.85 2.91
N LEU A 210 -14.24 8.93 2.94
CA LEU A 210 -13.45 9.54 1.87
C LEU A 210 -13.51 8.72 0.57
N GLY A 211 -13.43 7.38 0.64
CA GLY A 211 -13.60 6.51 -0.52
C GLY A 211 -14.96 6.73 -1.20
N LYS A 212 -16.03 6.86 -0.41
CA LYS A 212 -17.36 7.20 -0.93
C LYS A 212 -17.41 8.61 -1.53
N ALA A 213 -16.78 9.61 -0.90
CA ALA A 213 -16.69 10.96 -1.44
C ALA A 213 -15.93 11.03 -2.78
N PHE A 214 -14.93 10.17 -2.99
CA PHE A 214 -14.26 10.00 -4.29
C PHE A 214 -15.09 9.23 -5.34
N GLY A 215 -16.28 8.75 -5.01
CA GLY A 215 -17.11 7.96 -5.93
C GLY A 215 -16.58 6.54 -6.17
N MET A 216 -15.82 5.99 -5.21
CA MET A 216 -15.32 4.62 -5.28
C MET A 216 -16.37 3.64 -4.74
N LYS A 217 -16.27 2.38 -5.20
CA LYS A 217 -16.88 1.24 -4.50
C LYS A 217 -16.01 0.90 -3.29
N VAL A 218 -16.58 0.77 -2.11
CA VAL A 218 -15.86 0.53 -0.86
C VAL A 218 -16.28 -0.80 -0.23
N THR A 219 -15.32 -1.71 -0.06
CA THR A 219 -15.48 -2.93 0.74
C THR A 219 -14.77 -2.77 2.07
N VAL A 220 -15.48 -2.92 3.19
CA VAL A 220 -14.85 -3.04 4.51
C VAL A 220 -14.44 -4.49 4.74
N ILE A 221 -13.20 -4.70 5.19
CA ILE A 221 -12.65 -6.01 5.53
C ILE A 221 -12.40 -6.04 7.03
N SER A 222 -12.95 -7.04 7.72
CA SER A 222 -12.82 -7.16 9.17
C SER A 222 -12.80 -8.61 9.64
N SER A 223 -12.13 -8.86 10.76
CA SER A 223 -12.22 -10.15 11.47
C SER A 223 -13.49 -10.28 12.32
N SER A 224 -14.24 -9.20 12.52
CA SER A 224 -15.41 -9.14 13.41
C SER A 224 -16.71 -8.99 12.61
N PRO A 225 -17.54 -10.05 12.49
CA PRO A 225 -18.81 -9.98 11.78
C PRO A 225 -19.77 -8.91 12.32
N GLY A 226 -19.72 -8.62 13.62
CA GLY A 226 -20.57 -7.61 14.27
C GLY A 226 -20.37 -6.18 13.77
N LYS A 227 -19.33 -5.90 12.98
CA LYS A 227 -19.11 -4.59 12.34
C LYS A 227 -19.81 -4.43 10.99
N ARG A 228 -20.47 -5.48 10.47
CA ARG A 228 -21.11 -5.48 9.15
C ARG A 228 -22.21 -4.42 9.04
N GLN A 229 -23.14 -4.42 9.99
CA GLN A 229 -24.27 -3.49 9.97
C GLN A 229 -23.78 -2.04 9.99
N GLU A 230 -22.85 -1.74 10.88
CA GLU A 230 -22.28 -0.40 11.01
C GLU A 230 -21.53 0.05 9.74
N ALA A 231 -20.75 -0.85 9.13
CA ALA A 231 -20.06 -0.56 7.87
C ALA A 231 -21.03 -0.23 6.73
N LEU A 232 -22.10 -1.01 6.56
CA LEU A 232 -23.02 -0.90 5.44
C LEU A 232 -24.04 0.22 5.64
N GLU A 233 -24.70 0.27 6.79
CA GLU A 233 -25.84 1.16 7.03
C GLU A 233 -25.41 2.53 7.54
N ARG A 234 -24.45 2.58 8.48
CA ARG A 234 -24.02 3.85 9.11
C ARG A 234 -22.96 4.56 8.28
N LEU A 235 -21.96 3.83 7.80
CA LEU A 235 -20.84 4.42 7.06
C LEU A 235 -21.02 4.40 5.54
N GLY A 236 -21.99 3.65 5.03
CA GLY A 236 -22.31 3.60 3.60
C GLY A 236 -21.31 2.83 2.75
N ALA A 237 -20.60 1.84 3.32
CA ALA A 237 -19.80 0.91 2.52
C ALA A 237 -20.70 0.06 1.61
N ASP A 238 -20.21 -0.29 0.42
CA ASP A 238 -20.97 -1.06 -0.57
C ASP A 238 -20.94 -2.58 -0.30
N ALA A 239 -19.91 -3.05 0.40
CA ALA A 239 -19.74 -4.44 0.74
C ALA A 239 -18.95 -4.63 2.04
N PHE A 240 -19.08 -5.82 2.62
CA PHE A 240 -18.35 -6.21 3.81
C PHE A 240 -17.88 -7.66 3.69
N VAL A 241 -16.60 -7.89 3.99
CA VAL A 241 -15.95 -9.21 3.95
C VAL A 241 -15.42 -9.56 5.34
N VAL A 242 -15.85 -10.72 5.85
CA VAL A 242 -15.27 -11.30 7.06
C VAL A 242 -13.97 -12.01 6.70
N SER A 243 -12.83 -11.50 7.17
CA SER A 243 -11.50 -12.01 6.80
C SER A 243 -11.21 -13.44 7.27
N LYS A 244 -12.01 -13.95 8.22
CA LYS A 244 -11.96 -15.34 8.73
C LYS A 244 -12.91 -16.29 7.98
N ASN A 245 -13.77 -15.76 7.10
CA ASN A 245 -14.68 -16.56 6.29
C ASN A 245 -14.02 -16.85 4.93
N ALA A 246 -13.69 -18.13 4.68
CA ALA A 246 -12.99 -18.54 3.48
C ALA A 246 -13.81 -18.31 2.20
N ASP A 247 -15.14 -18.48 2.25
CA ASP A 247 -16.00 -18.32 1.08
C ASP A 247 -16.14 -16.84 0.70
N GLU A 248 -16.30 -15.95 1.69
CA GLU A 248 -16.32 -14.49 1.46
C GLU A 248 -14.99 -13.99 0.90
N MET A 249 -13.86 -14.46 1.45
CA MET A 249 -12.53 -14.12 0.97
C MET A 249 -12.30 -14.62 -0.46
N LYS A 250 -12.72 -15.85 -0.78
CA LYS A 250 -12.64 -16.44 -2.12
C LYS A 250 -13.46 -15.65 -3.13
N ALA A 251 -14.68 -15.25 -2.77
CA ALA A 251 -15.55 -14.46 -3.63
C ALA A 251 -15.00 -13.04 -3.92
N ALA A 252 -14.13 -12.52 -3.05
CA ALA A 252 -13.52 -11.21 -3.19
C ALA A 252 -12.11 -11.24 -3.84
N MET A 253 -11.60 -12.40 -4.25
CA MET A 253 -10.27 -12.53 -4.85
C MET A 253 -10.12 -11.67 -6.12
N ALA A 254 -9.00 -10.97 -6.22
CA ALA A 254 -8.64 -10.11 -7.35
C ALA A 254 -9.71 -9.09 -7.76
N THR A 255 -10.46 -8.54 -6.79
CA THR A 255 -11.52 -7.54 -7.05
C THR A 255 -11.13 -6.11 -6.69
N LEU A 256 -10.13 -5.91 -5.83
CA LEU A 256 -9.80 -4.60 -5.26
C LEU A 256 -8.65 -3.93 -6.01
N ASP A 257 -8.82 -2.65 -6.38
CA ASP A 257 -7.77 -1.82 -6.97
C ASP A 257 -6.73 -1.37 -5.92
N GLY A 258 -7.16 -1.26 -4.66
CA GLY A 258 -6.26 -1.03 -3.54
C GLY A 258 -6.91 -1.27 -2.19
N ILE A 259 -6.07 -1.41 -1.16
CA ILE A 259 -6.49 -1.59 0.24
C ILE A 259 -5.78 -0.55 1.10
N ILE A 260 -6.53 0.23 1.89
CA ILE A 260 -5.97 0.98 3.02
C ILE A 260 -6.00 0.08 4.25
N ASN A 261 -4.83 -0.34 4.72
CA ASN A 261 -4.67 -1.18 5.89
C ASN A 261 -4.45 -0.33 7.14
N THR A 262 -5.49 -0.23 7.97
CA THR A 262 -5.48 0.56 9.21
C THR A 262 -5.25 -0.30 10.45
N VAL A 263 -4.88 -1.57 10.30
CA VAL A 263 -4.69 -2.50 11.43
C VAL A 263 -3.25 -2.40 11.94
N SER A 264 -3.10 -2.04 13.23
CA SER A 264 -1.81 -2.00 13.92
C SER A 264 -1.44 -3.31 14.64
N ALA A 265 -2.17 -4.40 14.36
CA ALA A 265 -1.84 -5.74 14.84
C ALA A 265 -1.12 -6.53 13.74
N ASN A 266 -0.22 -7.43 14.14
CA ASN A 266 0.38 -8.38 13.21
C ASN A 266 -0.68 -9.39 12.75
N ILE A 267 -1.07 -9.29 11.49
CA ILE A 267 -2.04 -10.17 10.82
C ILE A 267 -1.43 -10.78 9.55
N PRO A 268 -1.83 -11.99 9.15
CA PRO A 268 -1.34 -12.60 7.90
C PRO A 268 -1.74 -11.76 6.68
N LEU A 269 -0.75 -11.28 5.92
CA LEU A 269 -1.00 -10.44 4.74
C LEU A 269 -1.27 -11.24 3.46
N ALA A 270 -0.79 -12.47 3.35
CA ALA A 270 -0.94 -13.28 2.14
C ALA A 270 -2.41 -13.42 1.65
N PRO A 271 -3.40 -13.79 2.49
CA PRO A 271 -4.80 -13.86 2.05
C PRO A 271 -5.36 -12.50 1.58
N LEU A 272 -4.89 -11.40 2.18
CA LEU A 272 -5.33 -10.05 1.87
C LEU A 272 -4.73 -9.54 0.56
N MET A 273 -3.48 -9.91 0.27
CA MET A 273 -2.84 -9.66 -1.02
C MET A 273 -3.58 -10.37 -2.17
N GLY A 274 -4.20 -11.52 -1.90
CA GLY A 274 -5.06 -12.25 -2.86
C GLY A 274 -6.33 -11.49 -3.27
N LEU A 275 -6.80 -10.53 -2.47
CA LEU A 275 -7.98 -9.71 -2.79
C LEU A 275 -7.69 -8.62 -3.83
N LEU A 276 -6.41 -8.24 -3.97
CA LEU A 276 -5.97 -7.22 -4.91
C LEU A 276 -5.98 -7.75 -6.35
N LYS A 277 -6.50 -6.94 -7.27
CA LYS A 277 -6.27 -7.09 -8.71
C LYS A 277 -4.76 -7.08 -9.00
N PRO A 278 -4.32 -7.59 -10.17
CA PRO A 278 -3.01 -7.25 -10.70
C PRO A 278 -2.81 -5.73 -10.73
N ASN A 279 -1.59 -5.27 -10.45
CA ASN A 279 -1.23 -3.86 -10.21
C ASN A 279 -1.90 -3.22 -8.98
N GLY A 280 -2.63 -3.99 -8.18
CA GLY A 280 -3.30 -3.53 -6.97
C GLY A 280 -2.32 -3.15 -5.86
N LYS A 281 -2.74 -2.22 -5.00
CA LYS A 281 -1.86 -1.60 -3.99
C LYS A 281 -2.41 -1.78 -2.57
N MET A 282 -1.62 -2.38 -1.68
CA MET A 282 -1.88 -2.37 -0.24
C MET A 282 -1.08 -1.25 0.41
N ILE A 283 -1.76 -0.31 1.05
CA ILE A 283 -1.12 0.83 1.72
C ILE A 283 -1.26 0.67 3.23
N MET A 284 -0.11 0.53 3.89
CA MET A 284 0.01 0.40 5.33
C MET A 284 -0.04 1.79 5.97
N VAL A 285 -1.04 2.00 6.82
CA VAL A 285 -1.11 3.18 7.70
C VAL A 285 -1.25 2.77 9.18
N GLY A 286 -1.62 1.51 9.45
CA GLY A 286 -1.43 0.87 10.74
C GLY A 286 0.01 0.40 10.91
N LEU A 287 0.53 0.46 12.14
CA LEU A 287 1.92 0.14 12.47
C LEU A 287 1.98 -1.06 13.42
N PRO A 288 2.08 -2.30 12.90
CA PRO A 288 2.35 -3.49 13.70
C PRO A 288 3.73 -3.48 14.36
N GLU A 289 3.87 -4.18 15.48
CA GLU A 289 5.12 -4.24 16.24
C GLU A 289 6.18 -5.14 15.59
N LYS A 290 5.76 -6.28 15.02
CA LYS A 290 6.67 -7.23 14.38
C LYS A 290 6.79 -6.97 12.87
N PRO A 291 7.87 -7.43 12.22
CA PRO A 291 7.99 -7.41 10.77
C PRO A 291 6.78 -8.04 10.06
N LEU A 292 6.50 -7.54 8.85
CA LEU A 292 5.48 -8.07 7.95
C LEU A 292 6.06 -9.21 7.14
N GLU A 293 5.31 -10.29 6.97
CA GLU A 293 5.63 -11.38 6.04
C GLU A 293 4.85 -11.22 4.74
N ILE A 294 5.56 -11.08 3.61
CA ILE A 294 4.97 -10.87 2.29
C ILE A 294 5.29 -12.04 1.37
N PRO A 295 4.28 -12.65 0.71
CA PRO A 295 4.51 -13.67 -0.31
C PRO A 295 5.16 -13.03 -1.56
N PRO A 296 6.40 -13.39 -1.91
CA PRO A 296 7.10 -12.78 -3.04
C PRO A 296 6.42 -13.12 -4.38
N PHE A 297 5.85 -14.32 -4.51
CA PHE A 297 5.18 -14.76 -5.73
C PHE A 297 3.98 -13.87 -6.07
N ASP A 298 3.07 -13.62 -5.12
CA ASP A 298 1.90 -12.76 -5.34
C ASP A 298 2.30 -11.32 -5.66
N LEU A 299 3.38 -10.85 -5.05
CA LEU A 299 3.92 -9.52 -5.26
C LEU A 299 4.44 -9.36 -6.69
N ILE A 300 5.27 -10.31 -7.14
CA ILE A 300 6.02 -10.26 -8.40
C ILE A 300 5.12 -10.63 -9.59
N MET A 301 4.41 -11.75 -9.52
CA MET A 301 3.67 -12.29 -10.66
C MET A 301 2.45 -11.44 -11.04
N SER A 302 1.92 -10.63 -10.11
CA SER A 302 0.75 -9.77 -10.34
C SER A 302 1.09 -8.28 -10.23
N ASN A 303 2.37 -7.90 -10.27
CA ASN A 303 2.84 -6.52 -10.16
C ASN A 303 2.22 -5.74 -8.96
N LYS A 304 1.99 -6.43 -7.83
CA LYS A 304 1.33 -5.81 -6.67
C LYS A 304 2.30 -4.90 -5.94
N THR A 305 1.73 -3.95 -5.20
CA THR A 305 2.48 -2.98 -4.41
C THR A 305 2.11 -3.08 -2.94
N LEU A 306 3.11 -3.06 -2.07
CA LEU A 306 3.00 -2.76 -0.66
C LEU A 306 3.71 -1.43 -0.38
N ALA A 307 3.01 -0.43 0.12
CA ALA A 307 3.62 0.84 0.51
C ALA A 307 3.21 1.20 1.93
N GLY A 308 3.99 2.06 2.59
CA GLY A 308 3.57 2.71 3.83
C GLY A 308 3.26 4.18 3.56
N SER A 309 2.47 4.81 4.43
CA SER A 309 2.24 6.26 4.40
C SER A 309 2.04 6.79 5.82
N CYS A 310 2.60 7.97 6.11
CA CYS A 310 2.50 8.62 7.41
C CYS A 310 1.99 10.05 7.23
N ILE A 311 0.81 10.35 7.79
CA ILE A 311 0.14 11.66 7.76
C ILE A 311 0.07 12.24 6.33
N GLY A 312 0.21 13.55 6.17
CA GLY A 312 0.37 14.22 4.89
C GLY A 312 0.94 15.62 5.08
N GLY A 313 1.35 16.25 3.99
CA GLY A 313 1.85 17.63 3.99
C GLY A 313 0.76 18.66 4.25
N MET A 314 1.16 19.92 4.47
CA MET A 314 0.21 20.98 4.83
C MET A 314 -0.74 21.32 3.67
N ARG A 315 -0.27 21.22 2.43
CA ARG A 315 -1.10 21.38 1.22
C ARG A 315 -2.21 20.34 1.16
N ASP A 316 -1.85 19.06 1.26
CA ASP A 316 -2.82 17.96 1.22
C ASP A 316 -3.78 18.01 2.42
N THR A 317 -3.34 18.49 3.58
CA THR A 317 -4.21 18.67 4.74
C THR A 317 -5.30 19.71 4.48
N GLN A 318 -4.97 20.85 3.88
CA GLN A 318 -5.97 21.86 3.50
C GLN A 318 -6.92 21.32 2.42
N GLU A 319 -6.38 20.73 1.35
CA GLU A 319 -7.20 20.16 0.27
C GLU A 319 -8.17 19.08 0.78
N MET A 320 -7.73 18.26 1.73
CA MET A 320 -8.54 17.22 2.36
C MET A 320 -9.71 17.82 3.14
N LEU A 321 -9.48 18.89 3.92
CA LEU A 321 -10.55 19.59 4.64
C LEU A 321 -11.55 20.24 3.68
N ASP A 322 -11.07 20.83 2.59
CA ASP A 322 -11.91 21.47 1.57
C ASP A 322 -12.79 20.43 0.84
N LEU A 323 -12.22 19.29 0.46
CA LEU A 323 -12.96 18.16 -0.10
C LEU A 323 -13.98 17.62 0.90
N ALA A 324 -13.56 17.44 2.15
CA ALA A 324 -14.42 16.90 3.19
C ALA A 324 -15.62 17.82 3.44
N ALA A 325 -15.42 19.14 3.52
CA ALA A 325 -16.51 20.10 3.63
C ALA A 325 -17.44 20.07 2.42
N LYS A 326 -16.89 20.04 1.19
CA LYS A 326 -17.67 19.97 -0.05
C LYS A 326 -18.60 18.76 -0.11
N HIS A 327 -18.16 17.63 0.42
CA HIS A 327 -18.90 16.36 0.38
C HIS A 327 -19.60 16.01 1.70
N GLY A 328 -19.59 16.91 2.69
CA GLY A 328 -20.19 16.65 4.01
C GLY A 328 -19.51 15.52 4.78
N VAL A 329 -18.23 15.25 4.52
CA VAL A 329 -17.45 14.25 5.24
C VAL A 329 -16.96 14.85 6.56
N THR A 330 -17.37 14.23 7.66
CA THR A 330 -16.88 14.49 9.01
C THR A 330 -16.54 13.19 9.72
N ALA A 331 -15.77 13.25 10.81
CA ALA A 331 -15.57 12.10 11.67
C ALA A 331 -16.81 11.83 12.53
N ASP A 332 -17.04 10.55 12.86
CA ASP A 332 -18.03 10.16 13.86
C ASP A 332 -17.38 10.24 15.24
N VAL A 333 -17.86 11.16 16.07
CA VAL A 333 -17.20 11.54 17.33
C VAL A 333 -18.09 11.33 18.54
N GLU A 334 -17.45 11.00 19.66
CA GLU A 334 -17.99 11.11 21.01
C GLU A 334 -17.27 12.28 21.70
N VAL A 335 -18.00 13.37 21.96
CA VAL A 335 -17.44 14.56 22.62
C VAL A 335 -17.45 14.34 24.13
N VAL A 336 -16.30 14.56 24.78
CA VAL A 336 -16.09 14.31 26.22
C VAL A 336 -15.50 15.55 26.91
N GLY A 337 -15.74 15.67 28.22
CA GLY A 337 -15.09 16.68 29.04
C GLY A 337 -13.62 16.37 29.34
N ALA A 338 -12.84 17.40 29.65
CA ALA A 338 -11.43 17.33 30.03
C ALA A 338 -11.20 16.44 31.28
N ASP A 339 -12.17 16.38 32.19
CA ASP A 339 -12.16 15.53 33.39
C ASP A 339 -12.36 14.03 33.08
N TYR A 340 -12.98 13.71 31.94
CA TYR A 340 -13.21 12.33 31.50
C TYR A 340 -12.03 11.73 30.71
N VAL A 341 -10.96 12.50 30.45
CA VAL A 341 -9.88 12.10 29.52
C VAL A 341 -9.22 10.76 29.88
N ASN A 342 -9.01 10.48 31.18
CA ASN A 342 -8.38 9.23 31.60
C ASN A 342 -9.28 8.02 31.31
N THR A 343 -10.59 8.14 31.57
CA THR A 343 -11.57 7.10 31.21
C THR A 343 -11.68 6.93 29.69
N ALA A 344 -11.61 8.03 28.92
CA ALA A 344 -11.56 7.96 27.46
C ALA A 344 -10.32 7.20 26.97
N MET A 345 -9.14 7.40 27.58
CA MET A 345 -7.91 6.65 27.26
C MET A 345 -8.06 5.14 27.54
N GLU A 346 -8.69 4.76 28.64
CA GLU A 346 -8.96 3.35 28.96
C GLU A 346 -9.92 2.70 27.96
N ARG A 347 -10.98 3.41 27.56
CA ARG A 347 -11.93 2.96 26.52
C ARG A 347 -11.27 2.87 25.15
N LEU A 348 -10.45 3.86 24.79
CA LEU A 348 -9.69 3.87 23.55
C LEU A 348 -8.79 2.64 23.44
N ALA A 349 -8.06 2.30 24.51
CA ALA A 349 -7.20 1.12 24.56
C ALA A 349 -7.97 -0.21 24.33
N LYS A 350 -9.27 -0.23 24.61
CA LYS A 350 -10.17 -1.38 24.40
C LYS A 350 -10.95 -1.29 23.08
N ALA A 351 -10.65 -0.30 22.23
CA ALA A 351 -11.41 0.03 21.03
C ALA A 351 -12.92 0.28 21.28
N ASP A 352 -13.26 0.79 22.47
CA ASP A 352 -14.62 1.07 22.93
C ASP A 352 -15.05 2.52 22.66
N VAL A 353 -15.12 2.86 21.37
CA VAL A 353 -15.61 4.16 20.89
C VAL A 353 -16.13 4.01 19.46
N ARG A 354 -17.11 4.84 19.07
CA ARG A 354 -17.67 4.92 17.71
C ARG A 354 -17.61 6.35 17.19
N TYR A 355 -16.53 6.77 16.54
CA TYR A 355 -15.26 6.07 16.28
C TYR A 355 -14.04 6.82 16.80
N ARG A 356 -14.23 8.06 17.28
CA ARG A 356 -13.19 8.93 17.83
C ARG A 356 -13.71 9.64 19.07
N PHE A 357 -12.85 9.87 20.06
CA PHE A 357 -13.14 10.83 21.12
C PHE A 357 -12.65 12.22 20.70
N VAL A 358 -13.36 13.25 21.15
CA VAL A 358 -12.95 14.65 21.03
C VAL A 358 -13.17 15.33 22.37
N ILE A 359 -12.14 15.96 22.91
CA ILE A 359 -12.23 16.71 24.17
C ILE A 359 -12.78 18.09 23.88
N ASP A 360 -13.85 18.48 24.56
CA ASP A 360 -14.34 19.87 24.59
C ASP A 360 -13.47 20.70 25.54
N ILE A 361 -12.32 21.14 25.04
CA ILE A 361 -11.36 21.93 25.80
C ILE A 361 -11.96 23.28 26.19
N GLY A 362 -12.60 23.95 25.23
CA GLY A 362 -13.06 25.33 25.37
C GLY A 362 -14.07 25.53 26.49
N ASN A 363 -14.91 24.52 26.74
CA ASN A 363 -15.96 24.61 27.76
C ASN A 363 -15.62 23.87 29.06
N THR A 364 -14.70 22.90 29.06
CA THR A 364 -14.53 21.99 30.21
C THR A 364 -13.16 22.03 30.87
N LEU A 365 -12.12 22.54 30.20
CA LEU A 365 -10.80 22.69 30.82
C LEU A 365 -10.79 23.92 31.73
N LYS A 366 -10.78 23.70 33.05
CA LYS A 366 -10.81 24.79 34.04
C LYS A 366 -9.43 25.44 34.19
N ASP A 367 -9.39 26.76 34.09
CA ASP A 367 -8.24 27.54 34.53
C ASP A 367 -8.15 27.47 36.06
N THR A 368 -7.12 26.81 36.57
CA THR A 368 -6.84 26.70 38.01
C THR A 368 -6.57 28.05 38.67
N ALA A 369 -6.38 29.13 37.90
CA ALA A 369 -6.22 30.49 38.39
C ALA A 369 -7.53 31.15 38.86
N SER A 370 -8.71 30.72 38.39
CA SER A 370 -9.99 31.36 38.75
C SER A 370 -10.66 30.76 40.00
N ALA A 371 -10.25 29.57 40.43
CA ALA A 371 -10.88 28.86 41.55
C ALA A 371 -10.56 29.43 42.95
N ASN A 372 -9.59 30.35 43.08
CA ASN A 372 -9.12 30.87 44.36
C ASN A 372 -9.65 32.26 44.74
N THR A 373 -10.69 32.78 44.07
CA THR A 373 -11.35 34.03 44.44
C THR A 373 -12.76 33.82 45.00
N ARG A 374 -12.92 32.91 45.98
CA ARG A 374 -14.06 33.02 46.90
C ARG A 374 -13.74 34.12 47.92
N ARG A 375 -14.43 35.26 47.78
CA ARG A 375 -14.47 36.33 48.79
C ARG A 375 -14.81 35.72 50.14
N VAL A 376 -13.85 35.75 51.06
CA VAL A 376 -14.11 35.57 52.49
C VAL A 376 -14.63 36.91 52.99
N THR A 377 -15.92 36.97 53.34
CA THR A 377 -16.45 38.04 54.18
C THR A 377 -16.12 37.72 55.64
N PRO A 378 -15.56 38.66 56.43
CA PRO A 378 -15.27 38.40 57.83
C PRO A 378 -16.55 38.56 58.66
N GLU A 379 -16.92 37.53 59.44
CA GLU A 379 -17.86 37.68 60.56
C GLU A 379 -17.10 37.76 61.90
N PRO A 380 -17.68 38.43 62.91
CA PRO A 380 -16.97 38.82 64.12
C PRO A 380 -16.94 37.71 65.18
N TRP A 381 -15.89 37.76 65.99
CA TRP A 381 -15.59 36.88 67.11
C TRP A 381 -16.63 36.92 68.23
N THR A 382 -17.11 35.74 68.66
CA THR A 382 -17.61 35.52 70.03
C THR A 382 -17.26 34.11 70.53
N THR A 383 -16.34 34.09 71.50
CA THR A 383 -16.26 33.25 72.72
C THR A 383 -16.78 31.81 72.75
N VAL A 384 -15.85 30.90 73.12
CA VAL A 384 -16.04 29.53 73.61
C VAL A 384 -16.85 29.50 74.93
N PRO A 385 -17.52 28.38 75.30
CA PRO A 385 -16.85 27.46 76.22
C PRO A 385 -17.04 25.96 75.94
N SER A 386 -16.10 25.22 76.54
CA SER A 386 -15.79 23.79 76.51
C SER A 386 -16.85 22.83 77.05
N SER A 387 -16.91 21.60 76.51
CA SER A 387 -16.91 20.36 77.31
C SER A 387 -16.77 19.05 76.48
N ILE A 388 -15.73 18.27 76.85
CA ILE A 388 -15.74 16.83 77.21
C ILE A 388 -16.01 15.76 76.13
N LEU A 389 -14.90 15.15 75.67
CA LEU A 389 -14.46 13.74 75.78
C LEU A 389 -15.34 12.54 75.31
N HIS A 390 -14.67 11.73 74.45
CA HIS A 390 -14.67 10.25 74.31
C HIS A 390 -15.83 9.50 73.63
N GLY A 391 -15.47 8.66 72.64
CA GLY A 391 -16.26 7.46 72.29
C GLY A 391 -16.01 6.87 70.89
N ARG A 392 -15.21 5.80 70.80
CA ARG A 392 -15.04 4.90 69.63
C ARG A 392 -16.34 4.14 69.30
N ALA A 393 -16.58 3.81 68.02
CA ALA A 393 -16.69 2.43 67.50
C ALA A 393 -17.40 2.32 66.13
N THR A 394 -16.99 1.28 65.41
CA THR A 394 -17.19 0.81 64.03
C THR A 394 -18.59 0.24 63.67
N PRO A 395 -18.88 -0.12 62.39
CA PRO A 395 -20.21 -0.05 61.79
C PRO A 395 -20.99 -1.38 61.84
N ARG A 396 -22.32 -1.29 61.69
CA ARG A 396 -23.19 -2.44 61.40
C ARG A 396 -23.98 -2.26 60.11
N ILE A 397 -23.90 -3.31 59.31
CA ILE A 397 -24.65 -3.62 58.10
C ILE A 397 -26.13 -3.87 58.45
N GLY A 398 -27.03 -3.31 57.66
CA GLY A 398 -28.46 -3.63 57.68
C GLY A 398 -29.04 -3.61 56.27
N ARG A 399 -29.31 -4.80 55.73
CA ARG A 399 -30.15 -5.01 54.53
C ARG A 399 -31.60 -4.69 54.85
N SER A 400 -32.33 -4.07 53.93
CA SER A 400 -33.75 -4.35 53.75
C SER A 400 -34.13 -4.28 52.26
N HIS A 401 -34.83 -5.32 51.82
CA HIS A 401 -35.55 -5.41 50.55
C HIS A 401 -36.98 -4.96 50.79
N THR A 402 -37.57 -4.22 49.84
CA THR A 402 -38.98 -4.39 49.45
C THR A 402 -39.20 -3.94 48.00
N ASN A 403 -39.89 -4.79 47.25
CA ASN A 403 -40.40 -4.60 45.89
C ASN A 403 -41.66 -3.72 45.89
N VAL A 404 -41.84 -2.87 44.87
CA VAL A 404 -43.16 -2.63 44.22
C VAL A 404 -42.94 -2.36 42.72
N ARG A 405 -43.82 -2.96 41.90
CA ARG A 405 -43.87 -3.03 40.42
C ARG A 405 -44.72 -1.88 39.81
N PRO A 406 -44.83 -1.76 38.46
CA PRO A 406 -44.90 -0.49 37.74
C PRO A 406 -46.31 -0.07 37.29
N ALA A 407 -46.44 1.18 36.83
CA ALA A 407 -47.61 1.69 36.12
C ALA A 407 -47.25 2.12 34.68
N GLY A 408 -48.01 1.60 33.69
CA GLY A 408 -48.21 2.22 32.38
C GLY A 408 -49.07 3.49 32.52
N THR A 409 -49.40 4.28 31.50
CA THR A 409 -49.62 4.06 30.07
C THR A 409 -49.84 5.47 29.46
N ARG A 410 -49.44 5.74 28.20
CA ARG A 410 -50.31 6.26 27.11
C ARG A 410 -49.51 6.75 25.90
N LEU A 411 -49.70 6.03 24.80
CA LEU A 411 -49.54 6.51 23.43
C LEU A 411 -50.60 7.56 23.09
N ARG A 412 -50.23 8.52 22.23
CA ARG A 412 -51.16 9.24 21.35
C ARG A 412 -50.68 9.12 19.91
N THR A 413 -51.56 8.57 19.09
CA THR A 413 -51.59 8.61 17.63
C THR A 413 -52.14 9.95 17.14
N LEU A 414 -51.61 10.48 16.03
CA LEU A 414 -52.33 11.38 15.12
C LEU A 414 -51.85 11.12 13.67
N GLN A 415 -52.74 10.55 12.85
CA GLN A 415 -52.88 10.87 11.42
C GLN A 415 -53.31 12.36 11.35
N GLY A 416 -52.99 13.22 10.39
CA GLY A 416 -52.66 13.07 8.98
C GLY A 416 -53.55 14.07 8.26
N GLU A 417 -53.02 15.13 7.65
CA GLU A 417 -53.79 16.00 6.76
C GLU A 417 -52.90 16.61 5.67
N ARG A 418 -53.39 16.47 4.44
CA ARG A 418 -52.83 17.02 3.21
C ARG A 418 -53.31 18.46 3.08
N ASN A 419 -52.49 19.34 2.51
CA ASN A 419 -53.03 20.37 1.63
C ASN A 419 -52.10 20.65 0.46
N LYS A 420 -52.72 20.72 -0.72
CA LYS A 420 -52.16 21.08 -2.02
C LYS A 420 -52.34 22.58 -2.26
N ASP A 421 -51.70 23.02 -3.34
CA ASP A 421 -51.96 24.21 -4.16
C ASP A 421 -51.20 25.49 -3.80
N VAL A 422 -50.63 26.30 -4.71
CA VAL A 422 -50.48 26.32 -6.19
C VAL A 422 -49.64 27.59 -6.52
N ARG A 423 -48.97 27.62 -7.70
CA ARG A 423 -48.39 28.80 -8.43
C ARG A 423 -47.11 29.42 -7.83
N SER A 424 -46.11 29.92 -8.57
CA SER A 424 -46.01 30.41 -9.96
C SER A 424 -44.54 30.50 -10.43
N CYS A 425 -44.34 30.44 -11.76
CA CYS A 425 -43.19 30.83 -12.60
C CYS A 425 -42.46 32.15 -12.19
N PRO A 426 -41.19 32.41 -12.62
CA PRO A 426 -40.89 32.78 -14.02
C PRO A 426 -39.51 32.38 -14.63
N GLU A 427 -39.54 32.16 -15.95
CA GLU A 427 -38.75 32.77 -17.06
C GLU A 427 -37.85 34.00 -16.65
N VAL A 428 -36.64 34.34 -17.15
CA VAL A 428 -36.08 34.50 -18.52
C VAL A 428 -34.55 34.83 -18.44
N THR A 429 -33.77 34.50 -19.50
CA THR A 429 -32.50 35.12 -20.03
C THR A 429 -31.17 35.13 -19.24
N ALA A 430 -29.96 35.17 -19.81
CA ALA A 430 -29.29 34.76 -21.06
C ALA A 430 -27.82 35.30 -21.04
N TYR A 431 -26.82 34.41 -21.19
CA TYR A 431 -25.47 34.53 -21.83
C TYR A 431 -24.46 35.69 -21.53
N PRO A 432 -23.15 35.60 -21.95
CA PRO A 432 -22.33 34.46 -22.40
C PRO A 432 -20.89 34.39 -21.81
N ALA A 433 -20.24 33.23 -21.92
CA ALA A 433 -18.78 33.16 -22.08
C ALA A 433 -18.41 32.05 -23.08
N ARG A 434 -17.64 32.45 -24.09
CA ARG A 434 -17.24 31.67 -25.27
C ARG A 434 -16.09 30.72 -24.93
N THR A 435 -16.17 29.47 -25.35
CA THR A 435 -15.00 28.67 -25.77
C THR A 435 -15.39 27.77 -26.93
N ALA A 436 -14.49 27.70 -27.92
CA ALA A 436 -14.70 27.17 -29.25
C ALA A 436 -14.80 25.63 -29.27
N ALA A 437 -15.73 25.13 -30.09
CA ALA A 437 -15.91 23.73 -30.39
C ALA A 437 -15.08 23.31 -31.62
N ILE A 438 -14.43 22.14 -31.53
CA ILE A 438 -14.07 21.30 -32.68
C ILE A 438 -14.98 20.06 -32.63
N LYS A 439 -15.63 19.81 -33.75
CA LYS A 439 -16.74 18.85 -33.96
C LYS A 439 -16.27 17.39 -33.91
N SER A 440 -17.04 16.54 -33.24
CA SER A 440 -17.12 15.09 -33.48
C SER A 440 -18.53 14.74 -34.01
N PRO A 441 -18.67 13.84 -35.00
CA PRO A 441 -19.97 13.49 -35.56
C PRO A 441 -20.70 12.44 -34.69
N SER A 442 -22.02 12.61 -34.60
CA SER A 442 -23.00 11.74 -33.94
C SER A 442 -23.11 10.34 -34.56
N PRO A 443 -23.41 9.29 -33.77
CA PRO A 443 -23.43 7.90 -34.23
C PRO A 443 -24.72 7.53 -34.97
N ALA A 444 -24.57 6.74 -36.02
CA ALA A 444 -25.64 6.13 -36.79
C ALA A 444 -26.35 5.02 -35.97
N ARG A 445 -27.68 4.98 -36.10
CA ARG A 445 -28.56 3.91 -35.61
C ARG A 445 -28.17 2.59 -36.27
N PHE A 446 -27.95 1.54 -35.47
CA PHE A 446 -27.96 0.16 -35.93
C PHE A 446 -29.02 -0.66 -35.17
N VAL A 447 -29.80 -1.38 -35.95
CA VAL A 447 -30.92 -2.25 -35.59
C VAL A 447 -30.38 -3.57 -35.04
N ALA A 448 -30.88 -4.01 -33.88
CA ALA A 448 -30.53 -5.30 -33.28
C ALA A 448 -31.28 -6.46 -33.97
N PRO A 449 -30.61 -7.60 -34.26
CA PRO A 449 -31.32 -8.83 -34.60
C PRO A 449 -31.66 -9.64 -33.35
N GLN A 450 -32.87 -10.19 -33.34
CA GLN A 450 -33.39 -11.12 -32.34
C GLN A 450 -32.59 -12.43 -32.34
N THR A 451 -32.16 -12.89 -31.18
CA THR A 451 -31.66 -14.26 -30.97
C THR A 451 -32.57 -15.03 -30.04
N GLN A 452 -32.94 -16.22 -30.49
CA GLN A 452 -33.86 -17.16 -29.86
C GLN A 452 -33.25 -17.77 -28.60
N HIS A 453 -34.07 -17.88 -27.55
CA HIS A 453 -33.75 -18.61 -26.32
C HIS A 453 -33.70 -20.12 -26.59
N ILE A 454 -32.57 -20.76 -26.26
CA ILE A 454 -32.45 -22.21 -26.09
C ILE A 454 -32.19 -22.48 -24.60
N THR A 455 -33.11 -23.19 -23.98
CA THR A 455 -33.04 -23.69 -22.59
C THR A 455 -32.15 -24.94 -22.50
N PRO A 456 -31.32 -25.11 -21.44
CA PRO A 456 -30.61 -26.36 -21.19
C PRO A 456 -31.48 -27.38 -20.43
N PRO A 457 -31.28 -28.71 -20.62
CA PRO A 457 -32.09 -29.73 -19.98
C PRO A 457 -31.63 -30.04 -18.54
N SER A 458 -32.62 -30.26 -17.70
CA SER A 458 -32.52 -30.81 -16.35
C SER A 458 -32.15 -32.30 -16.37
N ILE A 459 -31.14 -32.71 -15.59
CA ILE A 459 -30.91 -34.13 -15.25
C ILE A 459 -30.99 -34.33 -13.74
N SER A 460 -31.78 -35.35 -13.39
CA SER A 460 -32.30 -35.74 -12.08
C SER A 460 -31.25 -36.38 -11.16
N ILE A 461 -31.42 -36.10 -9.86
CA ILE A 461 -30.76 -36.77 -8.74
C ILE A 461 -31.42 -38.12 -8.49
N SER A 462 -30.71 -39.23 -8.73
CA SER A 462 -30.94 -40.52 -8.06
C SER A 462 -29.84 -41.53 -8.41
N ALA A 463 -28.85 -41.72 -7.52
CA ALA A 463 -28.25 -43.02 -7.19
C ALA A 463 -27.05 -42.86 -6.25
N LEU A 464 -26.98 -43.77 -5.26
CA LEU A 464 -25.83 -44.15 -4.42
C LEU A 464 -25.64 -43.42 -3.09
N GLN A 465 -26.59 -43.67 -2.18
CA GLN A 465 -26.26 -44.05 -0.81
C GLN A 465 -25.81 -45.52 -0.78
N ARG A 466 -24.57 -45.79 -0.30
CA ARG A 466 -24.21 -46.95 0.53
C ARG A 466 -22.71 -46.91 0.89
N ALA A 467 -22.40 -46.49 2.12
CA ALA A 467 -21.51 -47.17 3.08
C ALA A 467 -20.98 -46.18 4.15
N HIS A 468 -21.54 -46.28 5.36
CA HIS A 468 -20.95 -45.85 6.64
C HIS A 468 -19.70 -46.71 6.97
N ARG A 469 -18.70 -46.36 7.78
CA ARG A 469 -18.65 -45.77 9.14
C ARG A 469 -17.23 -45.21 9.47
N PRO A 470 -17.07 -44.38 10.52
CA PRO A 470 -15.79 -43.89 11.04
C PRO A 470 -15.24 -44.77 12.19
N ILE A 471 -13.92 -44.74 12.42
CA ILE A 471 -13.27 -45.30 13.63
C ILE A 471 -12.37 -44.25 14.29
N LEU A 472 -12.52 -44.14 15.62
CA LEU A 472 -11.82 -43.25 16.55
C LEU A 472 -10.39 -43.74 16.89
N GLY A 473 -9.60 -42.82 17.46
CA GLY A 473 -8.15 -42.90 17.69
C GLY A 473 -7.64 -43.90 18.73
N GLN A 474 -6.30 -43.96 18.82
CA GLN A 474 -5.55 -44.16 20.07
C GLN A 474 -4.08 -43.73 19.89
N SER A 475 -3.55 -43.10 20.93
CA SER A 475 -2.15 -42.69 21.13
C SER A 475 -1.27 -43.89 21.51
N LEU A 476 0.02 -43.87 21.13
CA LEU A 476 1.15 -44.37 21.93
C LEU A 476 2.47 -43.80 21.33
N GLY A 477 3.44 -43.47 22.18
CA GLY A 477 4.62 -42.68 21.83
C GLY A 477 5.94 -43.44 21.69
N VAL A 478 7.02 -42.64 21.55
CA VAL A 478 8.47 -42.96 21.58
C VAL A 478 8.93 -43.73 20.31
N ASP A 479 9.94 -43.33 19.52
CA ASP A 479 11.30 -42.94 19.88
C ASP A 479 11.99 -42.15 18.75
N ARG A 480 13.04 -41.39 19.11
CA ARG A 480 13.96 -40.69 18.20
C ARG A 480 15.04 -41.65 17.72
N SER A 481 15.18 -41.86 16.41
CA SER A 481 16.47 -41.91 15.70
C SER A 481 16.32 -42.34 14.24
N MET A 482 17.27 -41.89 13.42
CA MET A 482 17.65 -42.36 12.09
C MET A 482 17.09 -41.61 10.86
N ALA A 483 18.05 -41.26 9.99
CA ALA A 483 17.98 -40.43 8.80
C ALA A 483 17.15 -41.06 7.66
N PRO A 484 16.59 -40.26 6.73
CA PRO A 484 15.81 -40.82 5.63
C PRO A 484 16.73 -41.24 4.48
N THR A 485 16.82 -42.54 4.25
CA THR A 485 17.12 -43.13 2.95
C THR A 485 15.90 -42.98 2.02
N ALA A 486 16.17 -42.63 0.77
CA ALA A 486 15.17 -42.45 -0.28
C ALA A 486 14.41 -43.75 -0.58
N GLU A 487 13.07 -43.72 -0.54
CA GLU A 487 12.25 -44.77 -1.13
C GLU A 487 11.01 -44.17 -1.81
N ALA A 488 10.85 -44.55 -3.08
CA ALA A 488 9.96 -43.95 -4.06
C ALA A 488 8.49 -44.28 -3.80
N THR A 489 7.62 -43.27 -3.81
CA THR A 489 6.16 -43.46 -3.77
C THR A 489 5.65 -43.85 -5.15
N LYS A 490 5.08 -45.06 -5.25
CA LYS A 490 4.34 -45.56 -6.42
C LYS A 490 3.20 -44.60 -6.78
N GLN A 491 3.24 -44.02 -7.97
CA GLN A 491 2.13 -43.29 -8.58
C GLN A 491 1.42 -44.18 -9.61
N HIS A 492 0.08 -44.18 -9.57
CA HIS A 492 -0.78 -44.84 -10.53
C HIS A 492 -0.52 -44.33 -11.96
N THR A 493 -0.11 -45.24 -12.84
CA THR A 493 -0.02 -45.01 -14.29
C THR A 493 -1.28 -45.56 -14.97
N SER A 494 -1.96 -44.72 -15.77
CA SER A 494 -2.92 -45.19 -16.78
C SER A 494 -2.16 -45.63 -18.03
N LYS A 495 -2.55 -46.75 -18.63
CA LYS A 495 -1.88 -47.42 -19.77
C LYS A 495 -1.73 -46.52 -21.00
N ALA A 496 -0.58 -46.67 -21.67
CA ALA A 496 -0.15 -46.02 -22.91
C ALA A 496 -0.32 -46.94 -24.14
N VAL A 497 -0.33 -46.35 -25.35
CA VAL A 497 -0.06 -47.01 -26.63
C VAL A 497 0.79 -46.08 -27.53
N GLY A 498 1.89 -46.61 -28.08
CA GLY A 498 2.42 -46.31 -29.43
C GLY A 498 3.38 -45.12 -29.66
N LEU A 499 4.59 -45.42 -30.17
CA LEU A 499 5.60 -44.48 -30.70
C LEU A 499 5.10 -43.68 -31.92
N GLY A 500 5.64 -42.46 -32.08
CA GLY A 500 5.26 -41.51 -33.12
C GLY A 500 5.39 -42.04 -34.55
N ALA A 501 4.27 -42.01 -35.27
CA ALA A 501 4.23 -42.11 -36.72
C ALA A 501 3.83 -40.74 -37.28
N LEU A 502 4.42 -40.37 -38.43
CA LEU A 502 3.94 -39.27 -39.26
C LEU A 502 2.49 -39.59 -39.68
N ASP A 503 1.61 -38.59 -39.67
CA ASP A 503 0.31 -38.77 -40.29
C ASP A 503 0.43 -38.85 -41.82
N ALA A 504 -0.65 -39.23 -42.50
CA ALA A 504 -0.67 -39.39 -43.95
C ALA A 504 -0.39 -38.08 -44.74
N SER A 505 -0.25 -36.94 -44.05
CA SER A 505 0.08 -35.63 -44.61
C SER A 505 1.52 -35.17 -44.33
N GLY A 506 2.33 -36.00 -43.67
CA GLY A 506 3.73 -35.69 -43.36
C GLY A 506 3.91 -34.76 -42.16
N HIS A 507 2.86 -34.52 -41.36
CA HIS A 507 2.98 -33.78 -40.11
C HIS A 507 3.37 -34.73 -38.97
N LEU A 508 4.26 -34.25 -38.09
CA LEU A 508 4.54 -34.90 -36.81
C LEU A 508 3.24 -34.97 -36.01
N ALA A 509 2.76 -36.17 -35.70
CA ALA A 509 1.67 -36.34 -34.75
C ALA A 509 2.04 -35.61 -33.44
N PRO A 510 1.12 -34.84 -32.83
CA PRO A 510 1.40 -34.13 -31.59
C PRO A 510 1.93 -35.11 -30.55
N LEU A 511 3.08 -34.80 -29.94
CA LEU A 511 3.63 -35.60 -28.85
C LEU A 511 2.59 -35.63 -27.73
N THR A 512 1.88 -36.75 -27.62
CA THR A 512 0.89 -36.96 -26.56
C THR A 512 1.56 -36.72 -25.21
N ILE A 513 0.96 -35.91 -24.33
CA ILE A 513 1.46 -35.70 -22.97
C ILE A 513 1.58 -37.08 -22.31
N THR A 514 2.82 -37.51 -22.09
CA THR A 514 3.13 -38.82 -21.53
C THR A 514 3.04 -38.80 -20.01
N ARG A 515 3.22 -37.62 -19.39
CA ARG A 515 3.13 -37.42 -17.94
C ARG A 515 2.93 -35.94 -17.56
N SER A 516 2.05 -35.68 -16.60
CA SER A 516 2.00 -34.42 -15.84
C SER A 516 2.57 -34.67 -14.45
N ILE A 517 3.68 -34.02 -14.08
CA ILE A 517 4.32 -34.16 -12.77
C ILE A 517 4.07 -32.89 -11.97
N LYS A 518 3.58 -33.05 -10.73
CA LYS A 518 3.53 -31.93 -9.80
C LYS A 518 4.95 -31.55 -9.35
N ASN A 519 5.34 -30.32 -9.57
CA ASN A 519 6.60 -29.75 -9.07
C ASN A 519 6.32 -28.48 -8.25
N GLU A 520 7.39 -27.82 -7.81
CA GLU A 520 7.33 -26.58 -7.01
C GLU A 520 6.60 -25.42 -7.72
N TRP A 521 6.39 -25.54 -9.04
CA TRP A 521 5.72 -24.57 -9.91
C TRP A 521 4.40 -25.09 -10.47
N ASN A 522 3.72 -25.96 -9.72
CA ASN A 522 2.45 -26.62 -10.07
C ASN A 522 2.63 -27.86 -10.93
N ASN A 523 2.54 -27.79 -12.27
CA ASN A 523 2.59 -28.96 -13.16
C ASN A 523 3.62 -28.77 -14.28
N ALA A 524 4.54 -29.71 -14.42
CA ALA A 524 5.39 -29.87 -15.59
C ALA A 524 4.80 -30.94 -16.52
N MET A 525 4.58 -30.57 -17.78
CA MET A 525 4.12 -31.45 -18.84
C MET A 525 5.31 -32.03 -19.60
N TYR A 526 5.30 -33.34 -19.80
CA TYR A 526 6.35 -34.08 -20.52
C TYR A 526 5.78 -34.81 -21.74
N PRO A 527 6.52 -34.90 -22.87
CA PRO A 527 7.86 -34.34 -23.07
C PRO A 527 7.87 -32.80 -23.11
N MET A 528 8.95 -32.19 -22.61
CA MET A 528 9.12 -30.73 -22.54
C MET A 528 10.20 -30.29 -23.51
N ILE A 529 9.89 -29.31 -24.35
CA ILE A 529 10.87 -28.57 -25.15
C ILE A 529 10.95 -27.16 -24.57
N PRO A 530 12.03 -26.79 -23.85
CA PRO A 530 12.15 -25.48 -23.23
C PRO A 530 12.65 -24.41 -24.21
N GLY A 531 12.87 -23.20 -23.69
CA GLY A 531 13.34 -22.03 -24.45
C GLY A 531 12.24 -20.99 -24.64
N HIS A 532 12.37 -19.83 -23.99
CA HIS A 532 11.36 -18.76 -24.02
C HIS A 532 11.92 -17.38 -24.41
N GLU A 533 13.17 -17.34 -24.90
CA GLU A 533 13.87 -16.15 -25.38
C GLU A 533 14.33 -16.46 -26.81
N ILE A 534 13.46 -16.25 -27.80
CA ILE A 534 13.67 -16.72 -29.18
C ILE A 534 13.92 -15.54 -30.10
N ALA A 535 14.97 -15.60 -30.89
CA ALA A 535 15.23 -14.64 -31.97
C ALA A 535 15.54 -15.40 -33.26
N GLY A 536 15.00 -14.93 -34.38
CA GLY A 536 15.13 -15.60 -35.66
C GLY A 536 14.47 -14.84 -36.80
N GLU A 537 14.14 -15.55 -37.88
CA GLU A 537 13.49 -15.01 -39.06
C GLU A 537 12.14 -15.67 -39.29
N VAL A 538 11.18 -14.90 -39.78
CA VAL A 538 9.88 -15.43 -40.19
C VAL A 538 10.08 -16.28 -41.44
N THR A 539 9.73 -17.56 -41.39
CA THR A 539 9.78 -18.46 -42.56
C THR A 539 8.48 -18.44 -43.34
N GLU A 540 7.34 -18.47 -42.62
CA GLU A 540 5.99 -18.50 -43.17
C GLU A 540 5.04 -17.61 -42.34
N VAL A 541 3.97 -17.10 -42.97
CA VAL A 541 2.90 -16.36 -42.28
C VAL A 541 1.53 -16.90 -42.67
N GLY A 542 0.63 -17.01 -41.69
CA GLY A 542 -0.76 -17.39 -41.93
C GLY A 542 -1.54 -16.31 -42.69
N LYS A 543 -2.62 -16.71 -43.37
CA LYS A 543 -3.45 -15.83 -44.23
C LYS A 543 -4.00 -14.55 -43.58
N ASN A 544 -4.10 -14.52 -42.25
CA ASN A 544 -4.63 -13.39 -41.49
C ASN A 544 -3.53 -12.53 -40.85
N VAL A 545 -2.26 -12.92 -40.96
CA VAL A 545 -1.13 -12.15 -40.44
C VAL A 545 -0.92 -10.92 -41.31
N THR A 546 -0.82 -9.75 -40.68
CA THR A 546 -0.67 -8.48 -41.39
C THR A 546 0.57 -7.72 -40.99
N ARG A 547 1.14 -8.02 -39.81
CA ARG A 547 2.28 -7.29 -39.24
C ARG A 547 3.64 -7.78 -39.72
N PHE A 548 3.74 -8.97 -40.30
CA PHE A 548 5.02 -9.61 -40.64
C PHE A 548 4.94 -10.32 -41.98
N LYS A 549 6.10 -10.57 -42.58
CA LYS A 549 6.29 -11.34 -43.81
C LYS A 549 7.52 -12.25 -43.71
N SER A 550 7.62 -13.22 -44.60
CA SER A 550 8.80 -14.09 -44.69
C SER A 550 10.08 -13.25 -44.86
N GLY A 551 11.14 -13.62 -44.13
CA GLY A 551 12.41 -12.90 -44.05
C GLY A 551 12.48 -11.77 -43.02
N ASP A 552 11.37 -11.40 -42.37
CA ASP A 552 11.41 -10.40 -41.28
C ASP A 552 12.18 -10.97 -40.07
N ARG A 553 13.11 -10.19 -39.52
CA ARG A 553 13.81 -10.50 -38.27
C ARG A 553 12.90 -10.25 -37.07
N VAL A 554 12.71 -11.26 -36.23
CA VAL A 554 11.71 -11.24 -35.16
C VAL A 554 12.21 -11.85 -33.86
N GLY A 555 11.54 -11.47 -32.78
CA GLY A 555 11.70 -12.07 -31.46
C GLY A 555 10.37 -12.58 -30.90
N VAL A 556 10.44 -13.65 -30.12
CA VAL A 556 9.33 -14.21 -29.33
C VAL A 556 9.81 -14.39 -27.89
N GLY A 557 9.09 -13.78 -26.95
CA GLY A 557 9.36 -13.90 -25.52
C GLY A 557 8.67 -15.10 -24.89
N CYS A 558 8.39 -14.99 -23.59
CA CYS A 558 7.77 -16.06 -22.80
C CYS A 558 6.24 -16.18 -22.94
N MET A 559 5.60 -15.28 -23.67
CA MET A 559 4.17 -15.29 -23.96
C MET A 559 3.97 -15.53 -25.45
N VAL A 560 3.04 -16.42 -25.80
CA VAL A 560 2.74 -16.75 -27.21
C VAL A 560 1.28 -16.51 -27.58
N ASN A 561 0.38 -16.46 -26.60
CA ASN A 561 -1.03 -16.20 -26.83
C ASN A 561 -1.76 -15.70 -25.55
N SER A 562 -2.99 -15.22 -25.68
CA SER A 562 -3.85 -14.82 -24.55
C SER A 562 -5.33 -14.90 -24.94
N CYS A 563 -6.27 -14.52 -24.05
CA CYS A 563 -7.69 -14.42 -24.41
C CYS A 563 -8.01 -13.29 -25.40
N GLN A 564 -7.09 -12.34 -25.60
CA GLN A 564 -7.13 -11.21 -26.53
C GLN A 564 -8.27 -10.19 -26.36
N SER A 565 -9.25 -10.46 -25.49
CA SER A 565 -10.53 -9.74 -25.42
C SER A 565 -10.81 -9.10 -24.07
N CYS A 566 -10.12 -9.50 -23.00
CA CYS A 566 -10.30 -8.87 -21.69
C CYS A 566 -9.61 -7.50 -21.62
N ASP A 567 -10.04 -6.66 -20.67
CA ASP A 567 -9.51 -5.31 -20.45
C ASP A 567 -7.97 -5.27 -20.43
N ARG A 568 -7.35 -6.24 -19.74
CA ARG A 568 -5.88 -6.36 -19.66
C ARG A 568 -5.24 -6.56 -21.04
N CYS A 569 -5.82 -7.42 -21.86
CA CYS A 569 -5.35 -7.60 -23.23
C CYS A 569 -5.58 -6.31 -24.02
N THR A 570 -6.77 -5.72 -23.98
CA THR A 570 -7.04 -4.52 -24.80
C THR A 570 -6.20 -3.30 -24.39
N GLU A 571 -5.72 -3.25 -23.15
CA GLU A 571 -4.89 -2.17 -22.61
C GLU A 571 -3.37 -2.39 -22.79
N GLY A 572 -2.93 -3.55 -23.29
CA GLY A 572 -1.50 -3.88 -23.47
C GLY A 572 -0.82 -4.50 -22.25
N PHE A 573 -1.62 -5.06 -21.33
CA PHE A 573 -1.19 -5.80 -20.14
C PHE A 573 -1.55 -7.30 -20.26
N GLU A 574 -1.43 -7.88 -21.45
CA GLU A 574 -1.69 -9.31 -21.69
C GLU A 574 -0.88 -10.26 -20.80
N ASN A 575 0.28 -9.83 -20.30
CA ASN A 575 1.08 -10.54 -19.30
C ASN A 575 0.32 -10.84 -17.99
N HIS A 576 -0.72 -10.05 -17.70
CA HIS A 576 -1.60 -10.27 -16.55
C HIS A 576 -2.92 -10.93 -16.94
N CYS A 577 -3.10 -11.38 -18.18
CA CYS A 577 -4.31 -12.07 -18.60
C CYS A 577 -4.49 -13.39 -17.83
N ALA A 578 -5.71 -13.66 -17.35
CA ALA A 578 -6.00 -14.95 -16.69
C ALA A 578 -5.92 -16.15 -17.65
N GLY A 579 -6.05 -15.90 -18.97
CA GLY A 579 -5.88 -16.89 -20.03
C GLY A 579 -4.59 -16.67 -20.82
N ILE A 580 -3.52 -16.19 -20.19
CA ILE A 580 -2.19 -16.09 -20.81
C ILE A 580 -1.63 -17.48 -21.11
N ILE A 581 -0.96 -17.61 -22.26
CA ILE A 581 -0.33 -18.85 -22.71
C ILE A 581 1.18 -18.61 -22.83
N PHE A 582 1.97 -19.45 -22.16
CA PHE A 582 3.42 -19.35 -22.17
C PHE A 582 4.03 -20.20 -23.28
N THR A 583 5.26 -19.85 -23.68
CA THR A 583 5.97 -20.46 -24.83
C THR A 583 6.21 -21.97 -24.70
N TYR A 584 6.29 -22.48 -23.47
CA TYR A 584 6.32 -23.91 -23.22
C TYR A 584 5.57 -24.23 -21.93
N ASN A 585 5.28 -25.51 -21.70
CA ASN A 585 4.57 -25.99 -20.52
C ASN A 585 3.19 -25.34 -20.34
N SER A 586 2.52 -25.00 -21.45
CA SER A 586 1.14 -24.51 -21.52
C SER A 586 0.35 -25.31 -22.56
N VAL A 587 -0.98 -25.29 -22.42
CA VAL A 587 -1.91 -25.80 -23.43
C VAL A 587 -2.49 -24.59 -24.15
N ASP A 588 -2.37 -24.54 -25.47
CA ASP A 588 -2.96 -23.47 -26.27
C ASP A 588 -4.49 -23.57 -26.20
N CYS A 589 -5.13 -22.46 -25.86
CA CYS A 589 -6.57 -22.40 -25.66
C CYS A 589 -7.35 -22.36 -26.98
N ILE A 590 -6.67 -22.14 -28.12
CA ILE A 590 -7.28 -22.07 -29.45
C ILE A 590 -7.46 -23.46 -30.05
N ASP A 591 -6.42 -24.30 -30.01
CA ASP A 591 -6.43 -25.62 -30.65
C ASP A 591 -6.22 -26.80 -29.68
N GLY A 592 -5.98 -26.52 -28.39
CA GLY A 592 -5.79 -27.54 -27.37
C GLY A 592 -4.42 -28.23 -27.42
N THR A 593 -3.49 -27.75 -28.25
CA THR A 593 -2.15 -28.34 -28.39
C THR A 593 -1.21 -27.89 -27.27
N VAL A 594 -0.14 -28.66 -27.04
CA VAL A 594 0.90 -28.29 -26.08
C VAL A 594 1.87 -27.33 -26.77
N THR A 595 2.21 -26.23 -26.10
CA THR A 595 3.21 -25.28 -26.57
C THR A 595 4.63 -25.83 -26.38
N TYR A 596 5.47 -25.72 -27.40
CA TYR A 596 6.90 -26.07 -27.36
C TYR A 596 7.78 -24.83 -27.49
N GLY A 597 8.84 -24.79 -26.70
CA GLY A 597 9.79 -23.69 -26.64
C GLY A 597 10.79 -23.68 -27.79
N GLY A 598 11.67 -22.67 -27.76
CA GLY A 598 12.66 -22.39 -28.80
C GLY A 598 13.85 -23.34 -28.87
N TYR A 599 13.93 -24.40 -28.05
CA TYR A 599 14.90 -25.48 -28.25
C TYR A 599 14.40 -26.43 -29.36
N SER A 600 13.88 -25.83 -30.43
CA SER A 600 13.23 -26.44 -31.59
C SER A 600 13.63 -25.65 -32.83
N SER A 601 13.59 -26.30 -34.00
CA SER A 601 13.97 -25.65 -35.27
C SER A 601 12.97 -24.58 -35.74
N ALA A 602 11.73 -24.61 -35.25
CA ALA A 602 10.69 -23.63 -35.57
C ALA A 602 9.65 -23.50 -34.45
N VAL A 603 9.03 -22.32 -34.36
CA VAL A 603 7.88 -22.07 -33.48
C VAL A 603 6.76 -21.37 -34.25
N VAL A 604 5.50 -21.67 -33.92
CA VAL A 604 4.32 -20.99 -34.47
C VAL A 604 3.66 -20.18 -33.37
N VAL A 605 3.49 -18.88 -33.61
CA VAL A 605 3.03 -17.93 -32.60
C VAL A 605 2.07 -16.94 -33.22
N HIS A 606 1.06 -16.52 -32.45
CA HIS A 606 0.12 -15.49 -32.89
C HIS A 606 0.85 -14.15 -33.10
N GLU A 607 0.63 -13.45 -34.22
CA GLU A 607 1.41 -12.26 -34.62
C GLU A 607 1.52 -11.20 -33.52
N ARG A 608 0.49 -11.07 -32.68
CA ARG A 608 0.44 -10.18 -31.50
C ARG A 608 1.64 -10.36 -30.54
N PHE A 609 2.15 -11.57 -30.41
CA PHE A 609 3.22 -11.95 -29.48
C PHE A 609 4.60 -11.99 -30.14
N VAL A 610 4.68 -11.54 -31.39
CA VAL A 610 5.92 -11.38 -32.14
C VAL A 610 6.33 -9.90 -32.11
N VAL A 611 7.60 -9.63 -31.84
CA VAL A 611 8.22 -8.30 -31.90
C VAL A 611 9.22 -8.22 -33.05
N ARG A 612 9.38 -7.03 -33.62
CA ARG A 612 10.41 -6.77 -34.63
C ARG A 612 11.75 -6.63 -33.94
N PHE A 613 12.75 -7.35 -34.45
CA PHE A 613 14.11 -7.25 -33.95
C PHE A 613 14.86 -6.15 -34.72
N PRO A 614 15.43 -5.13 -34.06
CA PRO A 614 16.10 -4.04 -34.76
C PRO A 614 17.31 -4.52 -35.57
N ASP A 615 17.50 -3.97 -36.77
CA ASP A 615 18.54 -4.43 -37.70
C ASP A 615 19.95 -4.33 -37.12
N ALA A 616 20.22 -3.26 -36.39
CA ALA A 616 21.52 -2.99 -35.76
C ALA A 616 21.82 -3.89 -34.54
N MET A 617 20.87 -4.68 -34.06
CA MET A 617 21.04 -5.52 -32.87
C MET A 617 21.42 -6.96 -33.26
N PRO A 618 22.53 -7.51 -32.74
CA PRO A 618 22.85 -8.93 -32.89
C PRO A 618 21.77 -9.82 -32.26
N LEU A 619 21.33 -10.87 -32.95
CA LEU A 619 20.25 -11.74 -32.48
C LEU A 619 20.64 -12.49 -31.20
N ASP A 620 21.87 -12.98 -31.12
CA ASP A 620 22.42 -13.69 -29.96
C ASP A 620 22.41 -12.83 -28.69
N GLN A 621 22.84 -11.56 -28.80
CA GLN A 621 22.89 -10.67 -27.63
C GLN A 621 21.54 -10.01 -27.32
N GLY A 622 20.64 -9.92 -28.29
CA GLY A 622 19.31 -9.34 -28.09
C GLY A 622 18.25 -10.35 -27.65
N ALA A 623 18.38 -11.64 -27.98
CA ALA A 623 17.41 -12.66 -27.61
C ALA A 623 17.14 -12.70 -26.09
N PRO A 624 18.17 -12.62 -25.21
CA PRO A 624 17.94 -12.57 -23.77
C PRO A 624 17.18 -11.31 -23.31
N LEU A 625 17.12 -10.24 -24.10
CA LEU A 625 16.35 -9.06 -23.72
C LEU A 625 14.84 -9.33 -23.70
N LEU A 626 14.36 -10.35 -24.43
CA LEU A 626 12.95 -10.76 -24.50
C LEU A 626 12.39 -11.32 -23.20
N CYS A 627 13.25 -11.68 -22.22
CA CYS A 627 12.84 -11.94 -20.85
C CYS A 627 13.70 -11.13 -19.86
N ALA A 628 15.02 -11.26 -19.87
CA ALA A 628 15.90 -10.51 -18.97
C ALA A 628 15.72 -8.99 -19.05
N GLY A 629 15.74 -8.48 -20.28
CA GLY A 629 15.66 -7.04 -20.57
C GLY A 629 14.31 -6.48 -20.17
N ILE A 630 13.23 -7.10 -20.64
CA ILE A 630 11.87 -6.64 -20.32
C ILE A 630 11.57 -6.73 -18.81
N THR A 631 12.12 -7.72 -18.11
CA THR A 631 11.97 -7.91 -16.65
C THR A 631 12.56 -6.76 -15.85
N VAL A 632 13.61 -6.09 -16.34
CA VAL A 632 14.23 -4.95 -15.63
C VAL A 632 13.76 -3.60 -16.21
N TYR A 633 13.49 -3.54 -17.50
CA TYR A 633 13.01 -2.34 -18.19
C TYR A 633 11.62 -1.93 -17.72
N SER A 634 10.66 -2.86 -17.72
CA SER A 634 9.26 -2.58 -17.37
C SER A 634 9.10 -2.01 -15.97
N PRO A 635 9.68 -2.60 -14.91
CA PRO A 635 9.61 -2.01 -13.58
C PRO A 635 10.30 -0.65 -13.48
N MET A 636 11.41 -0.44 -14.20
CA MET A 636 12.04 0.88 -14.25
C MET A 636 11.07 1.93 -14.81
N LYS A 637 10.38 1.60 -15.90
CA LYS A 637 9.36 2.45 -16.51
C LYS A 637 8.14 2.66 -15.60
N TYR A 638 7.50 1.58 -15.12
CA TYR A 638 6.27 1.65 -14.33
C TYR A 638 6.44 2.39 -12.99
N HIS A 639 7.64 2.33 -12.41
CA HIS A 639 7.92 2.95 -11.12
C HIS A 639 8.68 4.27 -11.21
N GLY A 640 8.90 4.80 -12.43
CA GLY A 640 9.57 6.10 -12.63
C GLY A 640 11.05 6.09 -12.27
N LEU A 641 11.68 4.92 -12.40
CA LEU A 641 13.13 4.69 -12.32
C LEU A 641 13.74 4.65 -13.74
N ASN A 642 13.22 5.50 -14.62
CA ASN A 642 13.69 5.77 -15.97
C ASN A 642 13.87 7.28 -16.24
N VAL A 643 13.79 8.09 -15.18
CA VAL A 643 13.96 9.55 -15.24
C VAL A 643 15.46 9.88 -15.11
N PRO A 644 16.04 10.61 -16.09
CA PRO A 644 17.45 10.99 -16.04
C PRO A 644 17.81 11.74 -14.74
N GLY A 645 19.04 11.52 -14.25
CA GLY A 645 19.56 12.15 -13.03
C GLY A 645 19.13 11.50 -11.71
N LYS A 646 18.13 10.60 -11.70
CA LYS A 646 17.82 9.79 -10.51
C LYS A 646 18.94 8.79 -10.19
N HIS A 647 19.02 8.39 -8.93
CA HIS A 647 20.01 7.44 -8.42
C HIS A 647 19.35 6.08 -8.12
N VAL A 648 19.70 5.05 -8.89
CA VAL A 648 19.19 3.68 -8.73
C VAL A 648 20.25 2.73 -8.18
N GLY A 649 19.85 1.89 -7.24
CA GLY A 649 20.61 0.72 -6.81
C GLY A 649 20.23 -0.50 -7.64
N VAL A 650 21.21 -1.24 -8.15
CA VAL A 650 21.00 -2.58 -8.72
C VAL A 650 21.55 -3.59 -7.74
N LEU A 651 20.67 -4.38 -7.12
CA LEU A 651 21.06 -5.40 -6.16
C LEU A 651 21.26 -6.73 -6.87
N GLY A 652 22.48 -7.26 -6.73
CA GLY A 652 22.95 -8.45 -7.45
C GLY A 652 23.53 -8.11 -8.83
N LEU A 653 24.66 -8.74 -9.18
CA LEU A 653 25.29 -8.60 -10.50
C LEU A 653 25.38 -9.95 -11.20
N GLY A 654 24.22 -10.42 -11.68
CA GLY A 654 24.06 -11.65 -12.48
C GLY A 654 23.37 -11.39 -13.81
N GLY A 655 22.72 -12.43 -14.36
CA GLY A 655 22.06 -12.37 -15.68
C GLY A 655 20.98 -11.28 -15.83
N LEU A 656 20.29 -10.89 -14.75
CA LEU A 656 19.37 -9.74 -14.72
C LEU A 656 20.10 -8.45 -14.33
N GLY A 657 20.96 -8.51 -13.32
CA GLY A 657 21.67 -7.35 -12.76
C GLY A 657 22.50 -6.59 -13.78
N HIS A 658 23.25 -7.29 -14.65
CA HIS A 658 24.07 -6.61 -15.65
C HIS A 658 23.22 -5.86 -16.70
N VAL A 659 22.09 -6.44 -17.11
CA VAL A 659 21.14 -5.81 -18.02
C VAL A 659 20.46 -4.60 -17.35
N ALA A 660 20.13 -4.71 -16.06
CA ALA A 660 19.58 -3.60 -15.28
C ALA A 660 20.57 -2.42 -15.21
N VAL A 661 21.86 -2.67 -14.99
CA VAL A 661 22.89 -1.62 -15.01
C VAL A 661 22.89 -0.92 -16.38
N LYS A 662 22.95 -1.68 -17.48
CA LYS A 662 22.98 -1.12 -18.84
C LYS A 662 21.74 -0.28 -19.16
N PHE A 663 20.53 -0.75 -18.83
CA PHE A 663 19.31 0.05 -19.04
C PHE A 663 19.27 1.31 -18.17
N ALA A 664 19.67 1.21 -16.90
CA ALA A 664 19.72 2.38 -16.03
C ALA A 664 20.69 3.45 -16.55
N LYS A 665 21.85 3.05 -17.10
CA LYS A 665 22.77 3.97 -17.78
C LYS A 665 22.17 4.53 -19.06
N ALA A 666 21.47 3.73 -19.86
CA ALA A 666 20.77 4.20 -21.06
C ALA A 666 19.68 5.25 -20.74
N PHE A 667 19.03 5.14 -19.57
CA PHE A 667 18.10 6.16 -19.05
C PHE A 667 18.79 7.41 -18.49
N GLY A 668 20.12 7.49 -18.49
CA GLY A 668 20.86 8.63 -17.94
C GLY A 668 20.82 8.69 -16.42
N MET A 669 20.70 7.54 -15.74
CA MET A 669 20.70 7.48 -14.28
C MET A 669 22.11 7.38 -13.70
N LYS A 670 22.21 7.79 -12.42
CA LYS A 670 23.32 7.37 -11.57
C LYS A 670 23.02 5.97 -11.05
N VAL A 671 23.99 5.05 -11.16
CA VAL A 671 23.83 3.63 -10.86
C VAL A 671 24.80 3.21 -9.76
N THR A 672 24.28 2.54 -8.74
CA THR A 672 25.10 1.85 -7.75
C THR A 672 24.80 0.36 -7.78
N VAL A 673 25.81 -0.46 -8.05
CA VAL A 673 25.67 -1.91 -7.86
C VAL A 673 25.82 -2.21 -6.37
N ILE A 674 24.94 -3.06 -5.84
CA ILE A 674 24.98 -3.54 -4.46
C ILE A 674 25.18 -5.04 -4.53
N SER A 675 26.29 -5.54 -3.99
CA SER A 675 26.63 -6.96 -4.01
C SER A 675 27.46 -7.34 -2.80
N SER A 676 27.27 -8.56 -2.29
CA SER A 676 28.11 -9.15 -1.25
C SER A 676 29.42 -9.73 -1.79
N SER A 677 29.60 -9.81 -3.12
CA SER A 677 30.78 -10.40 -3.76
C SER A 677 31.75 -9.32 -4.22
N PRO A 678 32.87 -9.05 -3.50
CA PRO A 678 33.80 -7.97 -3.85
C PRO A 678 34.43 -8.12 -5.23
N GLY A 679 34.59 -9.36 -5.71
CA GLY A 679 35.11 -9.66 -7.06
C GLY A 679 34.26 -9.11 -8.19
N LYS A 680 33.00 -8.73 -7.93
CA LYS A 680 32.12 -8.08 -8.93
C LYS A 680 32.38 -6.57 -9.07
N LYS A 681 33.23 -5.98 -8.24
CA LYS A 681 33.46 -4.52 -8.22
C LYS A 681 34.06 -4.01 -9.52
N GLN A 682 35.15 -4.63 -9.97
CA GLN A 682 35.83 -4.22 -11.19
C GLN A 682 34.88 -4.34 -12.40
N GLU A 683 34.18 -5.46 -12.48
CA GLU A 683 33.19 -5.72 -13.52
C GLU A 683 32.05 -4.67 -13.52
N ALA A 684 31.52 -4.30 -12.36
CA ALA A 684 30.48 -3.28 -12.24
C ALA A 684 30.96 -1.89 -12.72
N LEU A 685 32.13 -1.44 -12.25
CA LEU A 685 32.61 -0.07 -12.46
C LEU A 685 33.25 0.12 -13.84
N GLU A 686 34.15 -0.78 -14.23
CA GLU A 686 34.99 -0.59 -15.42
C GLU A 686 34.32 -1.12 -16.69
N ARG A 687 33.60 -2.25 -16.61
CA ARG A 687 32.98 -2.87 -17.78
C ARG A 687 31.55 -2.41 -18.00
N LEU A 688 30.73 -2.38 -16.95
CA LEU A 688 29.30 -2.05 -17.06
C LEU A 688 28.99 -0.56 -16.86
N GLY A 689 29.95 0.23 -16.39
CA GLY A 689 29.80 1.68 -16.24
C GLY A 689 28.94 2.10 -15.04
N ALA A 690 28.86 1.29 -13.98
CA ALA A 690 28.23 1.70 -12.73
C ALA A 690 29.04 2.83 -12.06
N ASP A 691 28.36 3.77 -11.42
CA ASP A 691 28.99 4.93 -10.78
C ASP A 691 29.53 4.61 -9.37
N ALA A 692 29.00 3.57 -8.72
CA ALA A 692 29.50 3.08 -7.43
C ALA A 692 29.17 1.59 -7.20
N PHE A 693 29.85 0.96 -6.23
CA PHE A 693 29.68 -0.45 -5.86
C PHE A 693 29.17 -0.67 -4.42
N VAL A 694 28.99 0.41 -3.66
CA VAL A 694 28.40 0.41 -2.32
C VAL A 694 27.56 1.66 -2.18
N ALA A 695 26.35 1.53 -1.63
CA ALA A 695 25.43 2.64 -1.43
C ALA A 695 25.53 3.20 -0.01
N VAL A 696 25.27 4.50 0.14
CA VAL A 696 25.16 5.20 1.42
C VAL A 696 23.68 5.31 1.82
N MET A 697 23.40 5.34 3.12
CA MET A 697 22.04 5.47 3.65
C MET A 697 21.30 6.67 3.05
N ALA A 698 20.01 6.47 2.74
CA ALA A 698 19.08 7.48 2.22
C ALA A 698 19.56 8.26 0.97
N THR A 699 20.26 7.60 0.04
CA THR A 699 20.75 8.23 -1.21
C THR A 699 20.05 7.76 -2.47
N LEU A 700 19.37 6.60 -2.44
CA LEU A 700 18.79 5.98 -3.62
C LEU A 700 17.31 6.39 -3.80
N ASP A 701 16.94 6.76 -5.03
CA ASP A 701 15.55 6.98 -5.44
C ASP A 701 14.81 5.64 -5.65
N GLY A 702 15.55 4.59 -6.02
CA GLY A 702 15.01 3.25 -6.08
C GLY A 702 16.06 2.15 -6.08
N ILE A 703 15.63 0.91 -5.84
CA ILE A 703 16.44 -0.30 -5.93
C ILE A 703 15.71 -1.30 -6.82
N ILE A 704 16.40 -1.84 -7.83
CA ILE A 704 15.95 -3.04 -8.56
C ILE A 704 16.63 -4.25 -7.93
N ASN A 705 15.86 -5.09 -7.25
CA ASN A 705 16.36 -6.32 -6.68
C ASN A 705 16.28 -7.47 -7.68
N THR A 706 17.44 -7.87 -8.20
CA THR A 706 17.59 -8.95 -9.17
C THR A 706 17.97 -10.29 -8.55
N VAL A 707 18.04 -10.37 -7.22
CA VAL A 707 18.48 -11.56 -6.48
C VAL A 707 17.27 -12.38 -6.03
N SER A 708 17.24 -13.66 -6.40
CA SER A 708 16.22 -14.65 -5.97
C SER A 708 16.58 -15.33 -4.64
N ALA A 709 17.40 -14.70 -3.81
CA ALA A 709 17.81 -15.20 -2.50
C ALA A 709 17.07 -14.43 -1.40
N ASN A 710 16.88 -15.08 -0.26
CA ASN A 710 16.34 -14.41 0.92
C ASN A 710 17.38 -13.47 1.51
N ILE A 711 17.13 -12.18 1.33
CA ILE A 711 18.01 -11.10 1.77
C ILE A 711 17.28 -10.24 2.81
N PRO A 712 17.96 -9.79 3.88
CA PRO A 712 17.37 -8.87 4.84
C PRO A 712 17.00 -7.53 4.17
N LEU A 713 15.71 -7.27 3.99
CA LEU A 713 15.25 -6.06 3.30
C LEU A 713 15.40 -4.80 4.17
N GLY A 714 15.36 -4.92 5.49
CA GLY A 714 15.45 -3.79 6.42
C GLY A 714 16.62 -2.82 6.16
N PRO A 715 17.88 -3.30 6.12
CA PRO A 715 19.04 -2.47 5.80
C PRO A 715 18.98 -1.85 4.39
N LEU A 716 18.50 -2.60 3.40
CA LEU A 716 18.38 -2.13 2.02
C LEU A 716 17.31 -1.04 1.89
N MET A 717 16.20 -1.17 2.61
CA MET A 717 15.21 -0.11 2.74
C MET A 717 15.82 1.17 3.32
N GLY A 718 16.82 1.07 4.20
CA GLY A 718 17.55 2.22 4.76
C GLY A 718 18.35 3.01 3.72
N LEU A 719 18.77 2.38 2.62
CA LEU A 719 19.49 3.05 1.52
C LEU A 719 18.58 3.96 0.69
N LEU A 720 17.27 3.71 0.70
CA LEU A 720 16.29 4.50 -0.03
C LEU A 720 16.03 5.84 0.68
N LYS A 721 15.95 6.90 -0.12
CA LYS A 721 15.30 8.16 0.26
C LYS A 721 13.84 7.89 0.67
N PRO A 722 13.19 8.78 1.42
CA PRO A 722 11.73 8.79 1.51
C PRO A 722 11.09 8.89 0.13
N ASN A 723 9.91 8.28 -0.01
CA ASN A 723 9.26 8.00 -1.29
C ASN A 723 10.02 7.03 -2.21
N GLY A 724 11.19 6.53 -1.78
CA GLY A 724 12.00 5.59 -2.54
C GLY A 724 11.33 4.23 -2.70
N LYS A 725 11.66 3.55 -3.80
CA LYS A 725 10.97 2.33 -4.23
C LYS A 725 11.94 1.15 -4.35
N MET A 726 11.64 0.05 -3.70
CA MET A 726 12.31 -1.24 -3.93
C MET A 726 11.43 -2.10 -4.83
N ILE A 727 11.97 -2.49 -5.97
CA ILE A 727 11.25 -3.32 -6.94
C ILE A 727 11.87 -4.71 -6.98
N MET A 728 11.07 -5.70 -6.64
CA MET A 728 11.44 -7.11 -6.63
C MET A 728 11.20 -7.69 -8.02
N VAL A 729 12.28 -8.12 -8.66
CA VAL A 729 12.22 -8.91 -9.90
C VAL A 729 12.86 -10.29 -9.73
N GLY A 730 13.79 -10.43 -8.77
CA GLY A 730 14.22 -11.71 -8.25
C GLY A 730 13.14 -12.33 -7.35
N LEU A 731 12.91 -13.62 -7.51
CA LEU A 731 11.81 -14.36 -6.87
C LEU A 731 12.38 -15.32 -5.81
N PRO A 732 12.49 -14.88 -4.55
CA PRO A 732 12.94 -15.76 -3.47
C PRO A 732 11.88 -16.79 -3.07
N GLU A 733 12.35 -17.92 -2.53
CA GLU A 733 11.49 -19.04 -2.13
C GLU A 733 10.76 -18.82 -0.81
N LYS A 734 11.30 -17.99 0.10
CA LYS A 734 10.68 -17.74 1.41
C LYS A 734 9.96 -16.39 1.42
N PRO A 735 8.96 -16.22 2.30
CA PRO A 735 8.34 -14.94 2.53
C PRO A 735 9.35 -13.84 2.84
N LEU A 736 9.08 -12.64 2.33
CA LEU A 736 9.89 -11.45 2.59
C LEU A 736 9.52 -10.87 3.95
N GLU A 737 10.52 -10.59 4.78
CA GLU A 737 10.33 -9.87 6.03
C GLU A 737 10.59 -8.37 5.86
N ILE A 738 9.61 -7.55 6.20
CA ILE A 738 9.70 -6.09 6.03
C ILE A 738 9.36 -5.38 7.34
N PRO A 739 10.27 -4.52 7.86
CA PRO A 739 9.95 -3.66 8.98
C PRO A 739 8.88 -2.61 8.57
N PRO A 740 7.67 -2.62 9.17
CA PRO A 740 6.60 -1.69 8.78
C PRO A 740 6.97 -0.23 9.04
N PHE A 741 7.78 0.04 10.07
CA PHE A 741 8.27 1.38 10.39
C PHE A 741 8.98 2.05 9.21
N ASN A 742 9.88 1.32 8.53
CA ASN A 742 10.64 1.86 7.40
C ASN A 742 9.74 2.19 6.20
N LEU A 743 8.70 1.38 5.97
CA LEU A 743 7.70 1.64 4.94
C LEU A 743 6.90 2.89 5.26
N ILE A 744 6.33 2.96 6.47
CA ILE A 744 5.36 3.99 6.86
C ILE A 744 6.02 5.36 7.03
N MET A 745 7.07 5.44 7.86
CA MET A 745 7.71 6.72 8.18
C MET A 745 8.44 7.33 6.98
N GLY A 746 8.92 6.47 6.08
CA GLY A 746 9.60 6.90 4.85
C GLY A 746 8.69 7.04 3.64
N ASN A 747 7.39 6.75 3.74
CA ASN A 747 6.48 6.61 2.60
C ASN A 747 7.08 5.74 1.46
N LYS A 748 7.76 4.66 1.85
CA LYS A 748 8.53 3.82 0.94
C LYS A 748 7.63 2.74 0.34
N THR A 749 8.03 2.30 -0.85
CA THR A 749 7.29 1.29 -1.60
C THR A 749 8.13 0.03 -1.77
N LEU A 750 7.54 -1.14 -1.50
CA LEU A 750 7.97 -2.41 -2.03
C LEU A 750 6.98 -2.85 -3.11
N ALA A 751 7.44 -3.06 -4.34
CA ALA A 751 6.61 -3.57 -5.41
C ALA A 751 7.27 -4.78 -6.05
N GLY A 752 6.47 -5.62 -6.68
CA GLY A 752 6.96 -6.72 -7.51
C GLY A 752 6.76 -6.39 -8.99
N SER A 753 7.59 -6.99 -9.83
CA SER A 753 7.38 -7.00 -11.26
C SER A 753 7.96 -8.28 -11.86
N CYS A 754 7.16 -8.94 -12.69
CA CYS A 754 7.66 -10.01 -13.56
C CYS A 754 8.12 -9.36 -14.88
N ILE A 755 7.47 -9.70 -16.00
CA ILE A 755 7.70 -9.12 -17.34
C ILE A 755 6.69 -8.01 -17.67
N GLY A 756 6.97 -7.23 -18.72
CA GLY A 756 6.03 -6.29 -19.34
C GLY A 756 5.18 -6.91 -20.46
N GLY A 757 4.22 -6.15 -20.98
CA GLY A 757 3.43 -6.53 -22.15
C GLY A 757 4.19 -6.36 -23.48
N MET A 758 3.61 -6.82 -24.58
CA MET A 758 4.26 -6.84 -25.90
C MET A 758 4.62 -5.44 -26.42
N ARG A 759 3.81 -4.41 -26.07
CA ARG A 759 4.15 -3.01 -26.38
C ARG A 759 5.44 -2.58 -25.69
N ASP A 760 5.56 -2.87 -24.39
CA ASP A 760 6.77 -2.53 -23.63
C ASP A 760 7.98 -3.32 -24.14
N THR A 761 7.78 -4.57 -24.58
CA THR A 761 8.85 -5.38 -25.21
C THR A 761 9.38 -4.73 -26.48
N GLN A 762 8.51 -4.25 -27.37
CA GLN A 762 8.97 -3.56 -28.58
C GLN A 762 9.71 -2.26 -28.24
N GLU A 763 9.12 -1.42 -27.37
CA GLU A 763 9.76 -0.16 -26.95
C GLU A 763 11.12 -0.38 -26.27
N MET A 764 11.26 -1.47 -25.50
CA MET A 764 12.50 -1.86 -24.86
C MET A 764 13.57 -2.26 -25.87
N LEU A 765 13.23 -3.05 -26.90
CA LEU A 765 14.17 -3.41 -27.96
C LEU A 765 14.60 -2.18 -28.78
N ASP A 766 13.67 -1.28 -29.10
CA ASP A 766 13.96 -0.06 -29.86
C ASP A 766 14.91 0.86 -29.06
N LEU A 767 14.66 1.03 -27.76
CA LEU A 767 15.56 1.78 -26.87
C LEU A 767 16.94 1.09 -26.78
N ALA A 768 16.94 -0.24 -26.64
CA ALA A 768 18.17 -1.00 -26.52
C ALA A 768 19.04 -0.86 -27.77
N ALA A 769 18.45 -0.96 -28.97
CA ALA A 769 19.15 -0.73 -30.22
C ALA A 769 19.69 0.70 -30.33
N LYS A 770 18.88 1.70 -29.96
CA LYS A 770 19.28 3.12 -29.99
C LYS A 770 20.49 3.42 -29.08
N HIS A 771 20.58 2.75 -27.93
CA HIS A 771 21.60 3.00 -26.92
C HIS A 771 22.70 1.93 -26.86
N GLY A 772 22.69 0.97 -27.80
CA GLY A 772 23.66 -0.14 -27.81
C GLY A 772 23.57 -1.05 -26.58
N VAL A 773 22.40 -1.17 -25.96
CA VAL A 773 22.18 -2.09 -24.84
C VAL A 773 22.00 -3.49 -25.36
N THR A 774 22.92 -4.39 -24.99
CA THR A 774 22.86 -5.81 -25.32
C THR A 774 23.11 -6.67 -24.08
N ALA A 775 22.71 -7.95 -24.11
CA ALA A 775 23.08 -8.90 -23.08
C ALA A 775 24.50 -9.44 -23.32
N ASP A 776 25.25 -9.64 -22.24
CA ASP A 776 26.54 -10.33 -22.31
C ASP A 776 26.29 -11.84 -22.26
N VAL A 777 26.69 -12.57 -23.31
CA VAL A 777 26.32 -13.98 -23.50
C VAL A 777 27.52 -14.88 -23.82
N GLU A 778 27.38 -16.17 -23.50
CA GLU A 778 28.19 -17.27 -24.02
C GLU A 778 27.33 -18.04 -25.04
N VAL A 779 27.71 -18.02 -26.32
CA VAL A 779 26.98 -18.75 -27.37
C VAL A 779 27.49 -20.20 -27.42
N VAL A 780 26.57 -21.16 -27.41
CA VAL A 780 26.86 -22.60 -27.40
C VAL A 780 26.02 -23.34 -28.45
N GLY A 781 26.52 -24.48 -28.93
CA GLY A 781 25.75 -25.36 -29.81
C GLY A 781 24.67 -26.16 -29.06
N ALA A 782 23.68 -26.68 -29.79
CA ALA A 782 22.60 -27.51 -29.26
C ALA A 782 23.12 -28.81 -28.61
N ASP A 783 24.25 -29.34 -29.07
CA ASP A 783 24.95 -30.48 -28.49
C ASP A 783 25.53 -30.21 -27.10
N TYR A 784 25.75 -28.94 -26.75
CA TYR A 784 26.29 -28.51 -25.46
C TYR A 784 25.21 -28.15 -24.42
N VAL A 785 23.92 -28.24 -24.77
CA VAL A 785 22.83 -27.73 -23.90
C VAL A 785 22.84 -28.31 -22.49
N ASN A 786 23.09 -29.62 -22.34
CA ASN A 786 23.10 -30.26 -21.02
C ASN A 786 24.28 -29.77 -20.18
N THR A 787 25.46 -29.61 -20.76
CA THR A 787 26.62 -29.04 -20.08
C THR A 787 26.39 -27.58 -19.70
N ALA A 788 25.77 -26.79 -20.57
CA ALA A 788 25.37 -25.41 -20.25
C ALA A 788 24.40 -25.37 -19.05
N MET A 789 23.43 -26.29 -18.98
CA MET A 789 22.49 -26.37 -17.85
C MET A 789 23.19 -26.76 -16.55
N GLU A 790 24.14 -27.70 -16.58
CA GLU A 790 24.95 -28.07 -15.41
C GLU A 790 25.84 -26.91 -14.92
N ARG A 791 26.44 -26.17 -15.85
CA ARG A 791 27.24 -24.98 -15.55
C ARG A 791 26.37 -23.87 -14.97
N LEU A 792 25.20 -23.62 -15.54
CA LEU A 792 24.22 -22.66 -15.04
C LEU A 792 23.79 -23.00 -13.61
N ALA A 793 23.51 -24.28 -13.31
CA ALA A 793 23.16 -24.74 -11.97
C ALA A 793 24.28 -24.51 -10.92
N LYS A 794 25.54 -24.46 -11.36
CA LYS A 794 26.72 -24.17 -10.53
C LYS A 794 27.09 -22.68 -10.51
N ALA A 795 26.28 -21.81 -11.14
CA ALA A 795 26.59 -20.41 -11.40
C ALA A 795 27.92 -20.19 -12.15
N ASP A 796 28.33 -21.19 -12.95
CA ASP A 796 29.52 -21.17 -13.82
C ASP A 796 29.16 -20.65 -15.22
N VAL A 797 28.67 -19.43 -15.26
CA VAL A 797 28.41 -18.69 -16.48
C VAL A 797 28.72 -17.25 -16.19
N ARG A 798 29.25 -16.52 -17.17
CA ARG A 798 29.50 -15.10 -16.95
C ARG A 798 28.21 -14.37 -16.55
N TYR A 799 27.17 -14.55 -17.37
CA TYR A 799 25.84 -14.02 -17.14
C TYR A 799 24.74 -14.90 -17.71
N ARG A 800 24.82 -15.27 -19.00
CA ARG A 800 23.80 -16.05 -19.72
C ARG A 800 24.42 -16.90 -20.82
N PHE A 801 23.79 -18.04 -21.10
CA PHE A 801 24.03 -18.82 -22.31
C PHE A 801 22.99 -18.49 -23.38
N VAL A 802 23.39 -18.59 -24.64
CA VAL A 802 22.49 -18.56 -25.81
C VAL A 802 22.81 -19.76 -26.67
N ILE A 803 21.79 -20.49 -27.09
CA ILE A 803 21.97 -21.70 -27.91
C ILE A 803 21.81 -21.32 -29.38
N ASP A 804 22.80 -21.60 -30.20
CA ASP A 804 22.74 -21.43 -31.65
C ASP A 804 21.98 -22.58 -32.31
N ILE A 805 20.66 -22.59 -32.14
CA ILE A 805 19.79 -23.65 -32.64
C ILE A 805 19.86 -23.74 -34.17
N GLY A 806 19.82 -22.60 -34.87
CA GLY A 806 19.71 -22.55 -36.33
C GLY A 806 20.88 -23.21 -37.07
N ASN A 807 22.09 -23.14 -36.51
CA ASN A 807 23.27 -23.74 -37.15
C ASN A 807 23.64 -25.13 -36.60
N THR A 808 23.15 -25.53 -35.43
CA THR A 808 23.69 -26.69 -34.71
C THR A 808 22.67 -27.78 -34.39
N LEU A 809 21.37 -27.48 -34.41
CA LEU A 809 20.33 -28.50 -34.25
C LEU A 809 20.15 -29.23 -35.60
N LYS A 810 20.60 -30.49 -35.66
CA LYS A 810 20.49 -31.31 -36.87
C LYS A 810 19.12 -31.98 -36.94
N ASP A 811 18.44 -31.87 -38.07
CA ASP A 811 17.25 -32.67 -38.34
C ASP A 811 17.64 -34.15 -38.39
N THR A 812 17.14 -34.94 -37.45
CA THR A 812 17.33 -36.39 -37.44
C THR A 812 16.48 -37.11 -38.49
N ALA A 813 15.67 -36.39 -39.27
CA ALA A 813 14.85 -36.93 -40.34
C ALA A 813 15.61 -37.24 -41.64
N SER A 814 16.92 -36.94 -41.71
CA SER A 814 17.79 -37.28 -42.85
C SER A 814 18.85 -38.34 -42.54
N ALA A 815 18.66 -39.16 -41.50
CA ALA A 815 19.56 -40.26 -41.13
C ALA A 815 18.91 -41.62 -41.32
#